data_AF-A0A179H120-F1
#
_entry.id   AF-A0A179H120-F1
#
_cell.length_a   1.000
_cell.length_b   1.000
_cell.length_c   1.000
_cell.angle_alpha   90.00
_cell.angle_beta   90.00
_cell.angle_gamma   90.00
#
_symmetry.space_group_name_H-M   'P 1'
#
loop_
_entity.id
_entity.type
_entity.pdbx_description
1 polymer ?
#
loop_
_entity_poly.entity_id
_entity_poly.type
_entity_poly.pdbx_seq_one_letter_code
_entity_poly.pdbx_strand_id
1 'polypeptide(L)'
;MCGRDTDDGLKYCEPACRNRDWQFHKRECLADLPAERGPPVTESNVNKTSFWGMEPATDIINIEKNEGIGYQDELRLLLTGFSSFRHLIYSIVKLPKEADPLLRVVINECSFPHGMRAFMGLLLLTDRKHDPVLNAEAFIHMWYSSRVSRAIWEHITDVVGPNIEAVVRGIERRNRMEGYSDNEQLYHYRLLDPLIPRGGFVMLAIFTQAQWWEIRKRLKEPGTLPADKATIIRFLDVRKHSNSSAVYKARMTSARLMTLKKWQYDGCLLPYGHPRDEFDTVNPLFLHEHDTFPPGATQEPMGEWPMEFLDNADSPATGDVYGKLFYYLRDLLVQCQLRLKTLVVDVDLMTSLPKPFVGIGDVWDFHPLLSLTAFSRVLAHQDENPAAALLVHTGSTVYHSDPSVAKDLAKETELMSRETKTVLDVYAPLRPADVSQHDPQYIRRELGLVMWRNWDRFAAKYFSSPARWALRSLMPLGNPIREHQSVFQAGFLGLRARDKHKVVSRWPLRLVHSSNARPSLLEFNRYMSWGIDATGLTLRWIEWTLSGQDLPENDWYTWMHFALERSPEQYTRELEETVRGLKAAGGGSGEDVTNRRVEEGMGNLNLGTRAKGATENSSHTVDFADDVGSDEEQTTVAGKTASAGGRRAPGRVSTSDKGSHTVDVDEVSEEEENQPRKKSKKKKKKKSKG
;
A
#
# COMPACT_ATOMS: atom_id res chain seq x y z
N MET A 1 26.99 20.49 -6.19
CA MET A 1 25.99 21.18 -7.04
C MET A 1 25.99 22.67 -6.74
N CYS A 2 25.23 23.18 -5.76
CA CYS A 2 25.37 24.58 -5.34
C CYS A 2 26.51 24.71 -4.30
N GLY A 3 27.75 24.83 -4.79
CA GLY A 3 28.98 25.08 -4.03
C GLY A 3 30.08 25.48 -5.02
N ARG A 4 30.82 26.56 -4.75
CA ARG A 4 31.75 27.13 -5.75
C ARG A 4 33.09 26.40 -5.86
N ASP A 5 33.53 25.78 -4.77
CA ASP A 5 34.89 25.28 -4.62
C ASP A 5 34.90 23.85 -4.02
N THR A 6 34.52 22.87 -4.84
CA THR A 6 34.87 21.46 -4.62
C THR A 6 35.58 20.93 -5.86
N ASP A 7 36.66 20.17 -5.65
CA ASP A 7 37.57 19.66 -6.68
C ASP A 7 36.94 18.49 -7.45
N ASP A 8 35.87 18.81 -8.22
CA ASP A 8 34.96 17.86 -8.88
C ASP A 8 35.53 17.27 -10.18
N GLY A 9 36.75 16.72 -10.14
CA GLY A 9 37.52 16.22 -11.30
C GLY A 9 36.95 15.00 -12.05
N LEU A 10 35.70 14.58 -11.78
CA LEU A 10 35.09 13.34 -12.31
C LEU A 10 33.63 13.46 -12.78
N LYS A 11 33.01 14.65 -12.72
CA LYS A 11 31.55 14.82 -13.02
C LYS A 11 31.24 15.45 -14.36
N TYR A 12 32.23 16.05 -15.01
CA TYR A 12 32.09 16.66 -16.33
C TYR A 12 33.18 16.13 -17.25
N CYS A 13 32.82 15.95 -18.52
CA CYS A 13 33.75 15.60 -19.60
C CYS A 13 34.99 16.49 -19.63
N GLU A 14 34.78 17.80 -19.45
CA GLU A 14 35.79 18.84 -19.50
C GLU A 14 35.27 20.11 -18.80
N PRO A 15 36.14 21.07 -18.42
CA PRO A 15 35.72 22.35 -17.85
C PRO A 15 34.73 23.13 -18.74
N ALA A 16 34.79 22.95 -20.07
CA ALA A 16 33.84 23.57 -20.99
C ALA A 16 32.41 23.00 -20.86
N CYS A 17 32.26 21.68 -20.62
CA CYS A 17 30.97 21.06 -20.28
C CYS A 17 30.38 21.72 -19.02
N ARG A 18 31.18 21.88 -17.96
CA ARG A 18 30.76 22.55 -16.71
C ARG A 18 30.36 24.01 -16.92
N ASN A 19 31.14 24.77 -17.67
CA ASN A 19 30.86 26.19 -17.93
C ASN A 19 29.59 26.38 -18.78
N ARG A 20 29.27 25.44 -19.67
CA ARG A 20 28.02 25.41 -20.44
C ARG A 20 26.83 25.11 -19.54
N ASP A 21 26.90 24.05 -18.73
CA ASP A 21 25.84 23.70 -17.76
C ASP A 21 25.57 24.82 -16.75
N TRP A 22 26.61 25.48 -16.24
CA TRP A 22 26.49 26.53 -15.22
C TRP A 22 25.53 27.67 -15.61
N GLN A 23 25.39 27.98 -16.89
CA GLN A 23 24.43 28.98 -17.38
C GLN A 23 22.97 28.55 -17.20
N PHE A 24 22.69 27.25 -17.19
CA PHE A 24 21.38 26.67 -16.91
C PHE A 24 21.23 26.40 -15.41
N HIS A 25 22.22 25.75 -14.78
CA HIS A 25 22.22 25.47 -13.35
C HIS A 25 22.07 26.73 -12.48
N LYS A 26 22.67 27.86 -12.85
CA LYS A 26 22.50 29.13 -12.11
C LYS A 26 21.04 29.63 -12.12
N ARG A 27 20.25 29.29 -13.15
CA ARG A 27 18.80 29.60 -13.23
C ARG A 27 17.96 28.60 -12.43
N GLU A 28 18.43 27.35 -12.28
CA GLU A 28 17.75 26.29 -11.53
C GLU A 28 18.17 26.18 -10.05
N CYS A 29 19.32 26.72 -9.62
CA CYS A 29 19.85 26.54 -8.26
C CYS A 29 18.92 27.20 -7.21
N LEU A 30 18.21 26.34 -6.47
CA LEU A 30 17.15 26.72 -5.53
C LEU A 30 17.65 27.25 -4.18
N ALA A 31 18.87 27.80 -4.12
CA ALA A 31 19.47 28.35 -2.91
C ALA A 31 18.56 29.39 -2.25
N ASP A 32 17.96 30.25 -3.07
CA ASP A 32 17.14 31.40 -2.65
C ASP A 32 15.63 31.19 -2.90
N LEU A 33 15.13 29.94 -2.84
CA LEU A 33 13.68 29.69 -2.92
C LEU A 33 12.93 30.56 -1.88
N PRO A 34 12.01 31.44 -2.27
CA PRO A 34 11.27 32.26 -1.31
C PRO A 34 10.41 31.37 -0.40
N ALA A 35 10.27 31.80 0.85
CA ALA A 35 9.44 31.10 1.83
C ALA A 35 7.94 31.34 1.54
N GLU A 36 7.35 30.48 0.71
CA GLU A 36 5.91 30.43 0.55
C GLU A 36 5.25 30.01 1.87
N ARG A 37 4.29 30.83 2.35
CA ARG A 37 3.48 30.50 3.52
C ARG A 37 2.47 29.42 3.14
N GLY A 38 2.64 28.22 3.68
CA GLY A 38 1.61 27.18 3.73
C GLY A 38 1.31 26.82 5.19
N PRO A 39 0.19 26.13 5.48
CA PRO A 39 -0.23 25.78 6.85
C PRO A 39 0.77 24.88 7.62
N PRO A 40 0.63 24.75 8.96
CA PRO A 40 1.50 23.91 9.79
C PRO A 40 1.51 22.45 9.36
N VAL A 41 2.61 21.72 9.61
CA VAL A 41 2.74 20.31 9.20
C VAL A 41 1.73 19.39 9.89
N THR A 42 1.37 19.71 11.13
CA THR A 42 0.44 18.92 11.95
C THR A 42 -1.04 19.11 11.57
N GLU A 43 -1.42 20.22 10.93
CA GLU A 43 -2.80 20.46 10.46
C GLU A 43 -2.97 20.18 8.95
N SER A 44 -1.90 20.29 8.15
CA SER A 44 -1.99 20.36 6.69
C SER A 44 -2.13 19.03 5.94
N ASN A 45 -2.00 17.89 6.61
CA ASN A 45 -1.93 16.57 5.95
C ASN A 45 -3.28 15.83 5.89
N VAL A 46 -4.24 16.14 6.76
CA VAL A 46 -5.51 15.39 6.90
C VAL A 46 -6.39 15.43 5.63
N ASN A 47 -6.18 16.43 4.76
CA ASN A 47 -7.01 16.68 3.57
C ASN A 47 -6.27 16.57 2.22
N LYS A 48 -5.04 16.03 2.17
CA LYS A 48 -4.27 15.94 0.93
C LYS A 48 -4.42 14.58 0.26
N THR A 49 -5.18 14.53 -0.84
CA THR A 49 -5.23 13.34 -1.71
C THR A 49 -3.85 13.03 -2.28
N SER A 50 -3.44 11.76 -2.22
CA SER A 50 -2.31 11.17 -2.94
C SER A 50 -2.84 10.30 -4.10
N PHE A 51 -2.08 10.21 -5.19
CA PHE A 51 -2.26 9.23 -6.26
C PHE A 51 -1.30 8.03 -6.13
N TRP A 52 -0.39 8.09 -5.17
CA TRP A 52 0.63 7.08 -4.90
C TRP A 52 0.28 6.32 -3.62
N GLY A 53 0.71 5.06 -3.54
CA GLY A 53 0.63 4.29 -2.31
C GLY A 53 1.40 4.97 -1.17
N MET A 54 0.82 4.96 0.03
CA MET A 54 1.33 5.69 1.20
C MET A 54 2.42 4.91 1.94
N GLU A 55 2.62 3.65 1.58
CA GLU A 55 3.53 2.68 2.18
C GLU A 55 4.57 2.16 1.17
N PRO A 56 5.80 1.87 1.61
CA PRO A 56 6.82 1.29 0.74
C PRO A 56 6.47 -0.15 0.36
N ALA A 57 6.81 -0.53 -0.88
CA ALA A 57 6.74 -1.91 -1.33
C ALA A 57 7.43 -2.83 -0.31
N THR A 58 6.67 -3.78 0.19
CA THR A 58 7.01 -4.64 1.32
C THR A 58 7.01 -6.08 0.85
N ASP A 59 7.92 -6.91 1.39
CA ASP A 59 7.90 -8.34 1.14
C ASP A 59 6.77 -8.94 1.96
N ILE A 60 5.61 -9.09 1.30
CA ILE A 60 4.36 -9.57 1.87
C ILE A 60 4.27 -11.10 1.86
N ILE A 61 5.20 -11.78 1.19
CA ILE A 61 5.36 -13.22 1.28
C ILE A 61 6.29 -13.54 2.47
N ASN A 62 7.50 -12.94 2.48
CA ASN A 62 8.54 -13.17 3.50
C ASN A 62 8.71 -14.68 3.79
N ILE A 63 8.84 -15.44 2.71
CA ILE A 63 8.67 -16.91 2.72
C ILE A 63 9.63 -17.59 3.69
N GLU A 64 10.84 -17.05 3.88
CA GLU A 64 11.83 -17.57 4.84
C GLU A 64 11.29 -17.66 6.28
N LYS A 65 10.44 -16.71 6.70
CA LYS A 65 9.93 -16.60 8.07
C LYS A 65 8.51 -17.10 8.27
N ASN A 66 7.77 -17.33 7.18
CA ASN A 66 6.35 -17.70 7.25
C ASN A 66 6.14 -19.18 6.86
N GLU A 67 6.40 -19.58 5.62
CA GLU A 67 6.23 -20.97 5.13
C GLU A 67 7.52 -21.81 5.11
N GLY A 68 8.68 -21.16 4.93
CA GLY A 68 10.02 -21.75 4.88
C GLY A 68 10.73 -21.59 3.53
N ILE A 69 12.07 -21.51 3.54
CA ILE A 69 12.92 -21.22 2.37
C ILE A 69 12.80 -22.19 1.18
N GLY A 70 12.28 -23.40 1.41
CA GLY A 70 12.14 -24.45 0.40
C GLY A 70 10.69 -24.77 0.04
N TYR A 71 9.75 -23.87 0.33
CA TYR A 71 8.33 -24.05 0.05
C TYR A 71 8.05 -24.07 -1.47
N GLN A 72 7.26 -25.06 -1.90
CA GLN A 72 6.91 -25.33 -3.32
C GLN A 72 5.40 -25.38 -3.58
N ASP A 73 4.58 -25.30 -2.54
CA ASP A 73 3.13 -25.40 -2.66
C ASP A 73 2.50 -24.06 -3.11
N GLU A 74 1.17 -24.01 -3.15
CA GLU A 74 0.41 -22.87 -3.65
C GLU A 74 0.29 -21.73 -2.61
N LEU A 75 0.75 -20.53 -2.98
CA LEU A 75 0.51 -19.30 -2.24
C LEU A 75 -0.66 -18.53 -2.86
N ARG A 76 -1.67 -18.20 -2.05
CA ARG A 76 -2.78 -17.32 -2.43
C ARG A 76 -2.59 -15.95 -1.82
N LEU A 77 -2.50 -14.94 -2.68
CA LEU A 77 -2.33 -13.54 -2.30
C LEU A 77 -3.53 -12.74 -2.79
N LEU A 78 -4.14 -11.96 -1.90
CA LEU A 78 -5.05 -10.87 -2.27
C LEU A 78 -4.31 -9.57 -2.04
N LEU A 79 -4.23 -8.73 -3.07
CA LEU A 79 -3.63 -7.40 -3.07
C LEU A 79 -4.71 -6.39 -3.42
N THR A 80 -4.79 -5.31 -2.65
CA THR A 80 -5.71 -4.21 -2.93
C THR A 80 -5.12 -2.93 -2.34
N GLY A 81 -5.63 -1.77 -2.77
CA GLY A 81 -5.16 -0.46 -2.30
C GLY A 81 -4.68 0.43 -3.45
N PHE A 82 -3.92 1.47 -3.15
CA PHE A 82 -3.24 2.31 -4.13
C PHE A 82 -1.96 1.62 -4.63
N SER A 83 -1.84 1.36 -5.94
CA SER A 83 -0.64 0.79 -6.58
C SER A 83 -0.20 -0.55 -5.98
N SER A 84 -1.13 -1.36 -5.47
CA SER A 84 -0.88 -2.52 -4.62
C SER A 84 0.04 -3.59 -5.25
N PHE A 85 -0.01 -3.70 -6.58
CA PHE A 85 0.87 -4.54 -7.41
C PHE A 85 2.38 -4.35 -7.14
N ARG A 86 2.85 -3.20 -6.65
CA ARG A 86 4.28 -3.01 -6.32
C ARG A 86 4.80 -3.98 -5.23
N HIS A 87 3.92 -4.39 -4.31
CA HIS A 87 4.25 -5.40 -3.29
C HIS A 87 4.52 -6.76 -3.92
N LEU A 88 3.83 -7.11 -5.02
CA LEU A 88 4.10 -8.32 -5.79
C LEU A 88 5.48 -8.27 -6.46
N ILE A 89 5.81 -7.16 -7.16
CA ILE A 89 7.13 -6.97 -7.79
C ILE A 89 8.24 -7.20 -6.76
N TYR A 90 8.14 -6.52 -5.62
CA TYR A 90 9.17 -6.57 -4.60
C TYR A 90 9.28 -7.96 -3.96
N SER A 91 8.16 -8.60 -3.61
CA SER A 91 8.15 -9.95 -3.03
C SER A 91 8.71 -11.00 -4.01
N ILE A 92 8.36 -10.92 -5.30
CA ILE A 92 8.90 -11.82 -6.34
C ILE A 92 10.43 -11.74 -6.43
N VAL A 93 11.01 -10.54 -6.30
CA VAL A 93 12.48 -10.37 -6.31
C VAL A 93 13.11 -10.86 -5.01
N LYS A 94 12.44 -10.71 -3.85
CA LYS A 94 12.94 -11.18 -2.55
C LYS A 94 12.78 -12.69 -2.31
N LEU A 95 11.98 -13.41 -3.12
CA LEU A 95 11.88 -14.87 -3.05
C LEU A 95 13.28 -15.52 -3.11
N PRO A 96 13.60 -16.47 -2.21
CA PRO A 96 14.79 -17.32 -2.30
C PRO A 96 14.88 -18.04 -3.66
N LYS A 97 16.06 -18.55 -4.01
CA LYS A 97 16.25 -19.32 -5.26
C LYS A 97 15.76 -20.76 -5.11
N GLU A 98 15.66 -21.21 -3.87
CA GLU A 98 15.23 -22.52 -3.41
C GLU A 98 13.70 -22.64 -3.33
N ALA A 99 12.99 -21.51 -3.34
CA ALA A 99 11.53 -21.44 -3.35
C ALA A 99 11.00 -21.22 -4.78
N ASP A 100 10.17 -22.14 -5.24
CA ASP A 100 9.46 -22.08 -6.54
C ASP A 100 7.94 -22.32 -6.36
N PRO A 101 7.24 -21.53 -5.51
CA PRO A 101 5.83 -21.70 -5.25
C PRO A 101 4.96 -21.34 -6.46
N LEU A 102 3.80 -22.00 -6.59
CA LEU A 102 2.72 -21.54 -7.45
C LEU A 102 2.07 -20.30 -6.82
N LEU A 103 2.17 -19.15 -7.48
CA LEU A 103 1.53 -17.91 -7.00
C LEU A 103 0.14 -17.74 -7.64
N ARG A 104 -0.91 -17.72 -6.84
CA ARG A 104 -2.25 -17.24 -7.22
C ARG A 104 -2.47 -15.86 -6.62
N VAL A 105 -2.59 -14.83 -7.46
CA VAL A 105 -2.63 -13.44 -7.01
C VAL A 105 -3.88 -12.75 -7.53
N VAL A 106 -4.73 -12.27 -6.63
CA VAL A 106 -5.81 -11.33 -6.98
C VAL A 106 -5.32 -9.92 -6.73
N ILE A 107 -5.37 -9.04 -7.73
CA ILE A 107 -4.97 -7.63 -7.63
C ILE A 107 -6.21 -6.76 -7.89
N ASN A 108 -6.73 -6.12 -6.84
CA ASN A 108 -7.88 -5.22 -6.91
C ASN A 108 -7.42 -3.77 -6.69
N GLU A 109 -7.04 -3.10 -7.77
CA GLU A 109 -6.55 -1.72 -7.74
C GLU A 109 -7.68 -0.71 -7.47
N CYS A 110 -7.40 0.33 -6.69
CA CYS A 110 -8.40 1.26 -6.15
C CYS A 110 -9.16 2.10 -7.19
N SER A 111 -8.62 2.28 -8.41
CA SER A 111 -9.29 2.98 -9.50
C SER A 111 -8.78 2.56 -10.88
N PHE A 112 -9.54 2.90 -11.92
CA PHE A 112 -9.22 2.53 -13.30
C PHE A 112 -7.79 2.96 -13.76
N PRO A 113 -7.30 4.19 -13.50
CA PRO A 113 -5.91 4.55 -13.80
C PRO A 113 -4.84 3.72 -13.06
N HIS A 114 -5.15 3.12 -11.91
CA HIS A 114 -4.24 2.21 -11.22
C HIS A 114 -4.25 0.83 -11.89
N GLY A 115 -5.43 0.27 -12.15
CA GLY A 115 -5.57 -1.02 -12.85
C GLY A 115 -5.01 -1.00 -14.27
N MET A 116 -5.20 0.08 -15.03
CA MET A 116 -4.63 0.26 -16.36
C MET A 116 -3.09 0.28 -16.31
N ARG A 117 -2.49 1.02 -15.35
CA ARG A 117 -1.03 0.99 -15.13
C ARG A 117 -0.57 -0.43 -14.78
N ALA A 118 -1.21 -1.10 -13.82
CA ALA A 118 -0.88 -2.47 -13.42
C ALA A 118 -0.96 -3.47 -14.59
N PHE A 119 -2.01 -3.38 -15.41
CA PHE A 119 -2.20 -4.20 -16.61
C PHE A 119 -1.05 -4.04 -17.61
N MET A 120 -0.74 -2.80 -18.00
CA MET A 120 0.35 -2.51 -18.94
C MET A 120 1.71 -2.88 -18.34
N GLY A 121 1.89 -2.66 -17.04
CA GLY A 121 3.10 -3.01 -16.31
C GLY A 121 3.35 -4.52 -16.26
N LEU A 122 2.31 -5.33 -16.01
CA LEU A 122 2.41 -6.79 -16.06
C LEU A 122 2.75 -7.27 -17.48
N LEU A 123 2.20 -6.65 -18.53
CA LEU A 123 2.54 -6.99 -19.91
C LEU A 123 4.01 -6.67 -20.25
N LEU A 124 4.56 -5.56 -19.75
CA LEU A 124 5.99 -5.23 -19.88
C LEU A 124 6.87 -6.22 -19.10
N LEU A 125 6.51 -6.56 -17.84
CA LEU A 125 7.30 -7.48 -16.99
C LEU A 125 7.23 -8.96 -17.41
N THR A 126 6.21 -9.32 -18.19
CA THR A 126 6.01 -10.69 -18.71
C THR A 126 6.37 -10.82 -20.19
N ASP A 127 6.86 -9.74 -20.82
CA ASP A 127 7.40 -9.85 -22.16
C ASP A 127 8.70 -10.65 -22.21
N ARG A 128 8.90 -11.37 -23.31
CA ARG A 128 10.00 -12.30 -23.55
C ARG A 128 10.69 -12.06 -24.91
N LYS A 129 10.24 -11.06 -25.67
CA LYS A 129 10.69 -10.78 -27.04
C LYS A 129 11.69 -9.64 -27.09
N HIS A 130 11.63 -8.71 -26.15
CA HIS A 130 12.47 -7.51 -26.11
C HIS A 130 13.47 -7.53 -24.95
N ASP A 131 14.37 -6.55 -24.95
CA ASP A 131 15.36 -6.35 -23.89
C ASP A 131 14.66 -6.06 -22.54
N PRO A 132 14.92 -6.83 -21.47
CA PRO A 132 14.35 -6.55 -20.16
C PRO A 132 14.75 -5.19 -19.58
N VAL A 133 15.89 -4.62 -19.99
CA VAL A 133 16.30 -3.26 -19.57
C VAL A 133 15.35 -2.23 -20.19
N LEU A 134 15.09 -2.30 -21.50
CA LEU A 134 14.16 -1.42 -22.20
C LEU A 134 12.73 -1.55 -21.66
N ASN A 135 12.26 -2.78 -21.39
CA ASN A 135 10.97 -3.01 -20.73
C ASN A 135 10.89 -2.34 -19.33
N ALA A 136 11.99 -2.36 -18.57
CA ALA A 136 12.05 -1.75 -17.25
C ALA A 136 12.05 -0.21 -17.32
N GLU A 137 12.81 0.40 -18.24
CA GLU A 137 12.82 1.85 -18.44
C GLU A 137 11.49 2.36 -19.01
N ALA A 138 10.89 1.61 -19.94
CA ALA A 138 9.53 1.85 -20.43
C ALA A 138 8.49 1.77 -19.31
N PHE A 139 8.57 0.76 -18.44
CA PHE A 139 7.71 0.67 -17.25
C PHE A 139 7.87 1.90 -16.36
N ILE A 140 9.11 2.32 -16.05
CA ILE A 140 9.36 3.48 -15.16
C ILE A 140 8.74 4.75 -15.72
N HIS A 141 8.92 5.03 -17.02
CA HIS A 141 8.38 6.22 -17.64
C HIS A 141 6.87 6.17 -17.80
N MET A 142 6.30 5.02 -18.16
CA MET A 142 4.87 4.78 -18.17
C MET A 142 4.23 5.01 -16.78
N TRP A 143 4.93 4.61 -15.70
CA TRP A 143 4.39 4.60 -14.34
C TRP A 143 4.60 5.91 -13.55
N TYR A 144 5.72 6.61 -13.76
CA TYR A 144 6.15 7.75 -12.94
C TYR A 144 6.43 9.05 -13.73
N SER A 145 6.47 8.99 -15.06
CA SER A 145 6.61 10.20 -15.88
C SER A 145 5.28 10.60 -16.51
N SER A 146 4.93 11.89 -16.44
CA SER A 146 3.81 12.46 -17.20
C SER A 146 4.16 12.78 -18.66
N ARG A 147 5.43 12.62 -19.03
CA ARG A 147 5.93 12.70 -20.40
C ARG A 147 6.85 11.51 -20.68
N VAL A 148 6.85 11.05 -21.92
CA VAL A 148 7.64 9.92 -22.41
C VAL A 148 8.35 10.36 -23.69
N SER A 149 9.43 9.68 -24.07
CA SER A 149 9.95 9.83 -25.42
C SER A 149 9.13 9.02 -26.41
N ARG A 150 9.13 9.44 -27.68
CA ARG A 150 8.43 8.73 -28.75
C ARG A 150 8.89 7.27 -28.85
N ALA A 151 10.20 7.03 -28.83
CA ALA A 151 10.77 5.67 -28.88
C ALA A 151 10.31 4.79 -27.70
N ILE A 152 10.20 5.35 -26.49
CA ILE A 152 9.66 4.62 -25.33
C ILE A 152 8.16 4.32 -25.52
N TRP A 153 7.38 5.26 -26.08
CA TRP A 153 5.96 5.04 -26.34
C TRP A 153 5.70 4.02 -27.45
N GLU A 154 6.50 4.06 -28.53
CA GLU A 154 6.50 3.06 -29.60
C GLU A 154 6.80 1.67 -29.03
N HIS A 155 7.84 1.54 -28.20
CA HIS A 155 8.15 0.28 -27.49
C HIS A 155 7.01 -0.22 -26.59
N ILE A 156 6.39 0.66 -25.80
CA ILE A 156 5.19 0.31 -25.00
C ILE A 156 4.08 -0.20 -25.91
N THR A 157 3.86 0.46 -27.05
CA THR A 157 2.82 0.10 -28.02
C THR A 157 3.09 -1.26 -28.67
N ASP A 158 4.34 -1.57 -29.02
CA ASP A 158 4.74 -2.85 -29.61
C ASP A 158 4.60 -4.02 -28.62
N VAL A 159 4.93 -3.84 -27.35
CA VAL A 159 4.77 -4.87 -26.31
C VAL A 159 3.30 -5.09 -25.92
N VAL A 160 2.57 -3.99 -25.71
CA VAL A 160 1.24 -4.00 -25.07
C VAL A 160 0.11 -4.11 -26.10
N GLY A 161 0.21 -3.38 -27.21
CA GLY A 161 -0.85 -3.22 -28.22
C GLY A 161 -1.39 -4.51 -28.83
N PRO A 162 -0.55 -5.50 -29.20
CA PRO A 162 -1.03 -6.78 -29.74
C PRO A 162 -2.01 -7.52 -28.81
N ASN A 163 -1.84 -7.39 -27.48
CA ASN A 163 -2.72 -8.01 -26.49
C ASN A 163 -4.07 -7.29 -26.43
N ILE A 164 -4.07 -5.95 -26.35
CA ILE A 164 -5.30 -5.15 -26.31
C ILE A 164 -6.10 -5.35 -27.59
N GLU A 165 -5.47 -5.32 -28.76
CA GLU A 165 -6.16 -5.55 -30.03
C GLU A 165 -6.70 -6.99 -30.15
N ALA A 166 -6.03 -7.99 -29.58
CA ALA A 166 -6.57 -9.34 -29.51
C ALA A 166 -7.82 -9.44 -28.62
N VAL A 167 -7.77 -8.80 -27.43
CA VAL A 167 -8.91 -8.70 -26.51
C VAL A 167 -10.09 -7.98 -27.17
N VAL A 168 -9.86 -6.75 -27.69
CA VAL A 168 -10.92 -5.92 -28.27
C VAL A 168 -11.57 -6.60 -29.48
N ARG A 169 -10.81 -7.24 -30.37
CA ARG A 169 -11.41 -8.05 -31.45
C ARG A 169 -12.23 -9.23 -30.94
N GLY A 170 -11.84 -9.84 -29.81
CA GLY A 170 -12.61 -10.88 -29.12
C GLY A 170 -13.96 -10.35 -28.63
N ILE A 171 -13.97 -9.16 -28.04
CA ILE A 171 -15.17 -8.44 -27.58
C ILE A 171 -16.07 -8.07 -28.77
N GLU A 172 -15.52 -7.41 -29.79
CA GLU A 172 -16.23 -7.05 -31.04
C GLU A 172 -16.83 -8.27 -31.75
N ARG A 173 -16.17 -9.44 -31.67
CA ARG A 173 -16.71 -10.71 -32.21
C ARG A 173 -17.84 -11.25 -31.33
N ARG A 174 -17.69 -11.23 -30.00
CA ARG A 174 -18.71 -11.70 -29.05
C ARG A 174 -20.00 -10.88 -29.19
N ASN A 175 -19.90 -9.55 -29.18
CA ASN A 175 -21.04 -8.64 -29.33
C ASN A 175 -21.80 -8.90 -30.64
N ARG A 176 -21.10 -9.10 -31.76
CA ARG A 176 -21.71 -9.46 -33.05
C ARG A 176 -22.43 -10.82 -33.04
N MET A 177 -21.92 -11.82 -32.31
CA MET A 177 -22.58 -13.13 -32.19
C MET A 177 -23.82 -13.07 -31.29
N GLU A 178 -23.81 -12.19 -30.28
CA GLU A 178 -24.91 -11.98 -29.34
C GLU A 178 -25.96 -10.98 -29.87
N GLY A 179 -25.73 -10.38 -31.06
CA GLY A 179 -26.67 -9.48 -31.74
C GLY A 179 -26.63 -8.02 -31.28
N TYR A 180 -25.62 -7.63 -30.50
CA TYR A 180 -25.53 -6.30 -29.89
C TYR A 180 -24.96 -5.24 -30.84
N SER A 181 -25.42 -4.00 -30.67
CA SER A 181 -24.89 -2.83 -31.37
C SER A 181 -24.01 -1.98 -30.46
N ASP A 182 -23.00 -1.31 -31.02
CA ASP A 182 -22.03 -0.52 -30.23
C ASP A 182 -22.66 0.67 -29.47
N ASN A 183 -23.89 1.06 -29.78
CA ASN A 183 -24.59 2.21 -29.19
C ASN A 183 -25.38 1.90 -27.91
N GLU A 184 -25.43 0.64 -27.46
CA GLU A 184 -26.23 0.27 -26.29
C GLU A 184 -25.47 0.55 -24.97
N GLN A 185 -25.88 1.62 -24.27
CA GLN A 185 -25.27 2.09 -23.02
C GLN A 185 -25.19 1.02 -21.93
N LEU A 186 -26.11 0.05 -21.92
CA LEU A 186 -26.17 -1.02 -20.92
C LEU A 186 -24.88 -1.88 -20.89
N TYR A 187 -24.26 -2.12 -22.06
CA TYR A 187 -23.07 -2.98 -22.17
C TYR A 187 -21.76 -2.26 -21.85
N HIS A 188 -21.76 -0.95 -21.70
CA HIS A 188 -20.58 -0.19 -21.24
C HIS A 188 -20.13 -0.65 -19.83
N TYR A 189 -21.06 -1.18 -19.03
CA TYR A 189 -20.83 -1.73 -17.70
C TYR A 189 -20.62 -3.26 -17.68
N ARG A 190 -20.67 -3.93 -18.84
CA ARG A 190 -20.40 -5.38 -18.93
C ARG A 190 -18.96 -5.66 -18.51
N LEU A 191 -18.77 -6.39 -17.42
CA LEU A 191 -17.46 -6.91 -17.02
C LEU A 191 -17.02 -8.01 -17.99
N LEU A 192 -15.73 -7.97 -18.34
CA LEU A 192 -15.10 -8.85 -19.31
C LEU A 192 -13.74 -9.28 -18.78
N ASP A 193 -13.47 -10.58 -18.93
CA ASP A 193 -12.45 -11.36 -18.25
C ASP A 193 -11.56 -12.14 -19.26
N PRO A 194 -10.91 -11.49 -20.23
CA PRO A 194 -9.98 -12.17 -21.13
C PRO A 194 -8.79 -12.78 -20.37
N LEU A 195 -8.51 -14.04 -20.70
CA LEU A 195 -7.32 -14.77 -20.27
C LEU A 195 -6.15 -14.46 -21.21
N ILE A 196 -5.02 -14.01 -20.65
CA ILE A 196 -3.81 -13.62 -21.39
C ILE A 196 -2.63 -14.48 -20.91
N PRO A 197 -2.32 -15.60 -21.60
CA PRO A 197 -1.20 -16.47 -21.25
C PRO A 197 0.15 -15.94 -21.77
N ARG A 198 1.20 -16.06 -20.96
CA ARG A 198 2.59 -15.64 -21.21
C ARG A 198 3.59 -16.65 -20.64
N GLY A 199 3.48 -17.92 -21.06
CA GLY A 199 4.32 -19.01 -20.58
C GLY A 199 3.84 -19.51 -19.21
N GLY A 200 4.71 -19.52 -18.20
CA GLY A 200 4.33 -19.82 -16.80
C GLY A 200 3.52 -18.72 -16.12
N PHE A 201 3.38 -17.54 -16.75
CA PHE A 201 2.52 -16.46 -16.28
C PHE A 201 1.18 -16.49 -17.02
N VAL A 202 0.07 -16.33 -16.29
CA VAL A 202 -1.28 -16.18 -16.85
C VAL A 202 -1.95 -15.00 -16.14
N MET A 203 -2.61 -14.12 -16.91
CA MET A 203 -3.41 -13.02 -16.33
C MET A 203 -4.85 -13.05 -16.84
N LEU A 204 -5.79 -13.01 -15.91
CA LEU A 204 -7.19 -12.68 -16.14
C LEU A 204 -7.37 -11.17 -15.89
N ALA A 205 -7.71 -10.41 -16.93
CA ALA A 205 -7.81 -8.95 -16.84
C ALA A 205 -9.28 -8.51 -16.82
N ILE A 206 -9.84 -8.29 -15.63
CA ILE A 206 -11.26 -8.01 -15.40
C ILE A 206 -11.52 -6.51 -15.45
N PHE A 207 -12.02 -6.05 -16.60
CA PHE A 207 -12.40 -4.66 -16.85
C PHE A 207 -13.77 -4.58 -17.54
N THR A 208 -14.46 -3.45 -17.44
CA THR A 208 -15.68 -3.23 -18.22
C THR A 208 -15.37 -3.04 -19.71
N GLN A 209 -16.38 -3.23 -20.56
CA GLN A 209 -16.27 -2.96 -21.99
C GLN A 209 -15.83 -1.52 -22.29
N ALA A 210 -16.35 -0.54 -21.54
CA ALA A 210 -15.93 0.86 -21.65
C ALA A 210 -14.45 1.06 -21.28
N GLN A 211 -13.97 0.41 -20.21
CA GLN A 211 -12.57 0.46 -19.80
C GLN A 211 -11.65 -0.16 -20.87
N TRP A 212 -12.05 -1.25 -21.53
CA TRP A 212 -11.27 -1.86 -22.62
C TRP A 212 -11.12 -0.93 -23.84
N TRP A 213 -12.17 -0.22 -24.22
CA TRP A 213 -12.09 0.77 -25.30
C TRP A 213 -11.20 1.96 -24.91
N GLU A 214 -11.29 2.43 -23.66
CA GLU A 214 -10.46 3.52 -23.16
C GLU A 214 -8.97 3.14 -23.07
N ILE A 215 -8.64 1.92 -22.64
CA ILE A 215 -7.28 1.36 -22.70
C ILE A 215 -6.75 1.36 -24.15
N ARG A 216 -7.56 0.90 -25.11
CA ARG A 216 -7.22 0.88 -26.55
C ARG A 216 -7.00 2.30 -27.10
N LYS A 217 -7.87 3.24 -26.73
CA LYS A 217 -7.81 4.63 -27.17
C LYS A 217 -6.53 5.29 -26.66
N ARG A 218 -6.28 5.24 -25.35
CA ARG A 218 -5.08 5.84 -24.73
C ARG A 218 -3.79 5.27 -25.29
N LEU A 219 -3.74 4.00 -25.71
CA LEU A 219 -2.54 3.47 -26.36
C LEU A 219 -2.29 4.09 -27.75
N LYS A 220 -3.35 4.27 -28.55
CA LYS A 220 -3.27 4.74 -29.94
C LYS A 220 -3.12 6.25 -30.09
N GLU A 221 -3.62 7.00 -29.12
CA GLU A 221 -3.65 8.47 -29.13
C GLU A 221 -2.74 9.01 -28.02
N PRO A 222 -1.39 8.89 -28.15
CA PRO A 222 -0.46 9.54 -27.24
C PRO A 222 -0.74 11.03 -27.19
N GLY A 223 -0.71 11.61 -25.99
CA GLY A 223 -1.53 12.77 -25.65
C GLY A 223 -1.40 13.95 -26.63
N THR A 224 -2.49 14.24 -27.34
CA THR A 224 -2.67 15.40 -28.24
C THR A 224 -2.64 16.75 -27.50
N LEU A 225 -2.59 16.73 -26.16
CA LEU A 225 -2.55 17.91 -25.31
C LEU A 225 -1.22 18.68 -25.49
N PRO A 226 -1.24 19.97 -25.90
CA PRO A 226 -0.02 20.77 -26.03
C PRO A 226 0.80 20.82 -24.74
N ALA A 227 2.13 20.74 -24.88
CA ALA A 227 3.07 20.63 -23.76
C ALA A 227 2.90 21.74 -22.71
N ASP A 228 2.60 22.98 -23.11
CA ASP A 228 2.35 24.11 -22.20
C ASP A 228 1.12 23.89 -21.32
N LYS A 229 0.02 23.34 -21.89
CA LYS A 229 -1.18 23.01 -21.13
C LYS A 229 -0.88 21.91 -20.12
N ALA A 230 -0.13 20.87 -20.52
CA ALA A 230 0.31 19.81 -19.60
C ALA A 230 1.15 20.36 -18.43
N THR A 231 2.05 21.32 -18.68
CA THR A 231 2.82 22.01 -17.63
C THR A 231 1.91 22.80 -16.68
N ILE A 232 0.92 23.55 -17.20
CA ILE A 232 0.00 24.33 -16.39
C ILE A 232 -0.86 23.43 -15.48
N ILE A 233 -1.41 22.33 -16.02
CA ILE A 233 -2.24 21.40 -15.22
C ILE A 233 -1.40 20.77 -14.09
N ARG A 234 -0.16 20.35 -14.37
CA ARG A 234 0.77 19.85 -13.34
C ARG A 234 1.10 20.91 -12.29
N PHE A 235 1.36 22.15 -12.70
CA PHE A 235 1.62 23.25 -11.76
C PHE A 235 0.45 23.49 -10.80
N LEU A 236 -0.80 23.37 -11.29
CA LEU A 236 -2.00 23.48 -10.45
C LEU A 236 -2.12 22.31 -9.46
N ASP A 237 -1.80 21.09 -9.87
CA ASP A 237 -1.75 19.94 -8.95
C ASP A 237 -0.64 20.11 -7.89
N VAL A 238 0.57 20.54 -8.29
CA VAL A 238 1.68 20.84 -7.37
C VAL A 238 1.23 21.85 -6.32
N ARG A 239 0.64 22.97 -6.74
CA ARG A 239 0.17 24.04 -5.84
C ARG A 239 -0.89 23.56 -4.87
N LYS A 240 -1.73 22.59 -5.24
CA LYS A 240 -2.84 22.09 -4.41
C LYS A 240 -2.42 20.93 -3.48
N HIS A 241 -1.60 20.00 -3.96
CA HIS A 241 -1.33 18.73 -3.29
C HIS A 241 0.10 18.61 -2.70
N SER A 242 1.07 19.42 -3.14
CA SER A 242 2.44 19.35 -2.61
C SER A 242 2.60 19.94 -1.20
N ASN A 243 3.79 19.77 -0.61
CA ASN A 243 4.18 20.47 0.61
C ASN A 243 4.71 21.88 0.30
N SER A 244 4.67 22.77 1.29
CA SER A 244 5.19 24.14 1.12
C SER A 244 6.73 24.13 1.08
N SER A 245 7.31 25.18 0.49
CA SER A 245 8.76 25.37 0.44
C SER A 245 9.43 25.34 1.82
N ALA A 246 8.73 25.77 2.88
CA ALA A 246 9.24 25.67 4.25
C ALA A 246 9.39 24.21 4.74
N VAL A 247 8.37 23.37 4.50
CA VAL A 247 8.39 21.94 4.85
C VAL A 247 9.50 21.21 4.10
N TYR A 248 9.68 21.51 2.81
CA TYR A 248 10.76 20.91 2.04
C TYR A 248 12.15 21.31 2.55
N LYS A 249 12.37 22.60 2.88
CA LYS A 249 13.64 23.08 3.48
C LYS A 249 13.91 22.50 4.87
N ALA A 250 12.88 22.21 5.66
CA ALA A 250 13.01 21.57 6.98
C ALA A 250 13.53 20.12 6.88
N ARG A 251 13.05 19.41 5.85
CA ARG A 251 13.16 17.97 5.68
C ARG A 251 14.33 17.54 4.79
N MET A 252 14.65 18.29 3.75
CA MET A 252 15.53 17.86 2.66
C MET A 252 16.78 18.75 2.51
N THR A 253 17.85 18.18 1.97
CA THR A 253 19.01 18.95 1.50
C THR A 253 18.66 19.69 0.20
N SER A 254 19.37 20.78 -0.10
CA SER A 254 19.15 21.56 -1.33
C SER A 254 19.26 20.71 -2.60
N ALA A 255 20.19 19.73 -2.64
CA ALA A 255 20.35 18.82 -3.78
C ALA A 255 19.10 17.96 -4.00
N ARG A 256 18.57 17.31 -2.94
CA ARG A 256 17.32 16.53 -3.04
C ARG A 256 16.12 17.40 -3.40
N LEU A 257 16.05 18.62 -2.85
CA LEU A 257 14.97 19.55 -3.19
C LEU A 257 15.02 19.97 -4.67
N MET A 258 16.21 20.17 -5.23
CA MET A 258 16.36 20.44 -6.66
C MET A 258 15.89 19.28 -7.54
N THR A 259 16.21 18.03 -7.19
CA THR A 259 15.73 16.87 -7.97
C THR A 259 14.22 16.70 -7.90
N LEU A 260 13.62 16.87 -6.71
CA LEU A 260 12.16 16.87 -6.54
C LEU A 260 11.51 17.98 -7.37
N LYS A 261 12.01 19.22 -7.29
CA LYS A 261 11.41 20.35 -8.02
C LYS A 261 11.58 20.23 -9.53
N LYS A 262 12.68 19.63 -10.01
CA LYS A 262 12.85 19.31 -11.43
C LYS A 262 11.79 18.30 -11.90
N TRP A 263 11.61 17.19 -11.20
CA TRP A 263 10.55 16.22 -11.50
C TRP A 263 9.14 16.81 -11.38
N GLN A 264 8.86 17.67 -10.39
CA GLN A 264 7.56 18.35 -10.29
C GLN A 264 7.30 19.23 -11.52
N TYR A 265 8.31 19.97 -11.99
CA TYR A 265 8.22 20.86 -13.15
C TYR A 265 8.09 20.11 -14.49
N ASP A 266 9.06 19.27 -14.84
CA ASP A 266 9.10 18.60 -16.15
C ASP A 266 8.30 17.29 -16.21
N GLY A 267 8.06 16.65 -15.07
CA GLY A 267 7.31 15.42 -14.96
C GLY A 267 8.01 14.18 -15.50
N CYS A 268 9.35 14.16 -15.59
CA CYS A 268 10.12 13.01 -16.06
C CYS A 268 10.95 12.39 -14.92
N LEU A 269 10.63 11.14 -14.54
CA LEU A 269 11.44 10.39 -13.58
C LEU A 269 12.74 9.92 -14.27
N LEU A 270 13.78 10.72 -14.12
CA LEU A 270 15.07 10.58 -14.78
C LEU A 270 16.20 11.10 -13.87
N PRO A 271 17.43 10.60 -14.00
CA PRO A 271 18.60 11.18 -13.37
C PRO A 271 18.75 12.69 -13.63
N TYR A 272 19.31 13.41 -12.66
CA TYR A 272 19.60 14.83 -12.78
C TYR A 272 20.73 15.05 -13.80
N GLY A 273 20.50 15.93 -14.77
CA GLY A 273 21.41 16.15 -15.91
C GLY A 273 21.18 15.23 -17.11
N HIS A 274 20.28 14.22 -17.03
CA HIS A 274 19.87 13.47 -18.20
C HIS A 274 19.15 14.40 -19.22
N PRO A 275 19.42 14.29 -20.54
CA PRO A 275 18.67 15.00 -21.58
C PRO A 275 17.16 14.77 -21.47
N ARG A 276 16.36 15.80 -21.80
CA ARG A 276 14.89 15.76 -21.68
C ARG A 276 14.17 16.25 -22.94
N ASP A 277 14.91 16.69 -23.95
CA ASP A 277 14.37 17.23 -25.20
C ASP A 277 13.57 16.19 -25.99
N GLU A 278 13.91 14.91 -25.84
CA GLU A 278 13.19 13.78 -26.42
C GLU A 278 11.89 13.42 -25.68
N PHE A 279 11.68 13.91 -24.45
CA PHE A 279 10.48 13.64 -23.64
C PHE A 279 9.36 14.65 -23.97
N ASP A 280 9.06 14.78 -25.26
CA ASP A 280 8.09 15.72 -25.82
C ASP A 280 6.63 15.22 -25.71
N THR A 281 6.44 13.91 -25.62
CA THR A 281 5.15 13.24 -25.77
C THR A 281 4.45 13.11 -24.42
N VAL A 282 3.22 13.59 -24.32
CA VAL A 282 2.42 13.51 -23.08
C VAL A 282 1.99 12.05 -22.82
N ASN A 283 2.22 11.57 -21.59
CA ASN A 283 1.80 10.23 -21.18
C ASN A 283 0.27 10.17 -21.01
N PRO A 284 -0.47 9.43 -21.87
CA PRO A 284 -1.93 9.40 -21.85
C PRO A 284 -2.52 8.66 -20.64
N LEU A 285 -1.69 7.98 -19.83
CA LEU A 285 -2.12 7.41 -18.54
C LEU A 285 -2.30 8.49 -17.44
N PHE A 286 -1.76 9.70 -17.66
CA PHE A 286 -1.90 10.85 -16.76
C PHE A 286 -2.71 12.01 -17.35
N LEU A 287 -2.71 12.19 -18.68
CA LEU A 287 -3.30 13.36 -19.33
C LEU A 287 -3.92 12.98 -20.68
N HIS A 288 -5.21 13.26 -20.82
CA HIS A 288 -5.98 13.12 -22.05
C HIS A 288 -6.79 14.42 -22.30
N GLU A 289 -7.35 14.64 -23.49
CA GLU A 289 -7.90 15.92 -23.97
C GLU A 289 -8.92 16.64 -23.06
N HIS A 290 -9.58 15.90 -22.16
CA HIS A 290 -10.58 16.41 -21.22
C HIS A 290 -10.27 16.06 -19.76
N ASP A 291 -9.16 15.36 -19.51
CA ASP A 291 -8.78 14.88 -18.18
C ASP A 291 -8.02 15.97 -17.39
N THR A 292 -8.35 16.09 -16.11
CA THR A 292 -7.44 16.68 -15.14
C THR A 292 -6.31 15.68 -14.82
N PHE A 293 -5.11 16.20 -14.55
CA PHE A 293 -4.03 15.39 -14.00
C PHE A 293 -4.52 14.70 -12.70
N PRO A 294 -4.24 13.41 -12.46
CA PRO A 294 -4.76 12.70 -11.30
C PRO A 294 -4.44 13.44 -9.99
N PRO A 295 -5.43 13.76 -9.14
CA PRO A 295 -5.21 14.59 -7.95
C PRO A 295 -4.15 14.01 -7.03
N GLY A 296 -3.08 14.77 -6.79
CA GLY A 296 -1.96 14.34 -5.97
C GLY A 296 -0.87 13.54 -6.68
N ALA A 297 -0.96 13.31 -8.00
CA ALA A 297 0.11 12.64 -8.74
C ALA A 297 1.39 13.49 -8.90
N THR A 298 1.40 14.75 -8.45
CA THR A 298 2.65 15.55 -8.29
C THR A 298 3.21 15.54 -6.87
N GLN A 299 2.61 14.79 -5.93
CA GLN A 299 3.28 14.39 -4.70
C GLN A 299 4.43 13.42 -5.02
N GLU A 300 5.40 13.29 -4.11
CA GLU A 300 6.63 12.55 -4.35
C GLU A 300 6.38 11.01 -4.33
N PRO A 301 6.57 10.28 -5.44
CA PRO A 301 6.27 8.84 -5.51
C PRO A 301 7.28 7.95 -4.78
N MET A 302 8.35 8.53 -4.23
CA MET A 302 9.41 7.77 -3.55
C MET A 302 8.91 6.93 -2.38
N GLY A 303 7.81 7.35 -1.73
CA GLY A 303 7.19 6.60 -0.63
C GLY A 303 6.74 5.19 -1.03
N GLU A 304 6.47 4.94 -2.31
CA GLU A 304 6.03 3.64 -2.83
C GLU A 304 7.11 2.55 -2.78
N TRP A 305 8.39 2.89 -2.56
CA TRP A 305 9.51 1.92 -2.60
C TRP A 305 10.33 1.96 -1.31
N PRO A 306 10.87 0.82 -0.85
CA PRO A 306 11.59 0.77 0.41
C PRO A 306 12.88 1.58 0.37
N MET A 307 13.20 2.17 1.53
CA MET A 307 14.25 3.16 1.69
C MET A 307 15.66 2.68 1.26
N GLU A 308 15.87 1.36 1.11
CA GLU A 308 17.10 0.75 0.60
C GLU A 308 17.55 1.29 -0.76
N PHE A 309 16.64 1.83 -1.61
CA PHE A 309 17.07 2.44 -2.88
C PHE A 309 17.98 3.67 -2.70
N LEU A 310 17.96 4.34 -1.55
CA LEU A 310 18.87 5.45 -1.25
C LEU A 310 20.33 5.00 -1.06
N ASP A 311 20.54 3.71 -0.81
CA ASP A 311 21.86 3.08 -0.73
C ASP A 311 22.41 2.67 -2.11
N ASN A 312 21.61 2.79 -3.17
CA ASN A 312 22.09 2.63 -4.54
C ASN A 312 23.18 3.67 -4.86
N ALA A 313 24.05 3.37 -5.82
CA ALA A 313 25.11 4.27 -6.25
C ALA A 313 24.54 5.63 -6.66
N ASP A 314 25.24 6.72 -6.31
CA ASP A 314 24.94 8.04 -6.84
C ASP A 314 25.03 7.99 -8.39
N SER A 315 24.09 8.67 -9.06
CA SER A 315 24.28 9.02 -10.47
C SER A 315 25.48 10.00 -10.59
N PRO A 316 25.91 10.41 -11.79
CA PRO A 316 26.96 11.43 -11.95
C PRO A 316 26.70 12.71 -11.13
N ALA A 317 25.42 12.98 -10.84
CA ALA A 317 24.92 14.01 -9.95
C ALA A 317 24.92 13.54 -8.47
N THR A 318 25.87 14.04 -7.66
CA THR A 318 25.89 13.74 -6.22
C THR A 318 24.61 14.18 -5.50
N GLY A 319 24.02 13.28 -4.73
CA GLY A 319 22.76 13.52 -4.02
C GLY A 319 21.51 13.49 -4.93
N ASP A 320 21.64 12.96 -6.16
CA ASP A 320 20.51 12.77 -7.08
C ASP A 320 19.65 11.57 -6.67
N VAL A 321 18.68 11.86 -5.83
CA VAL A 321 17.72 10.89 -5.29
C VAL A 321 16.82 10.30 -6.39
N TYR A 322 16.54 11.05 -7.45
CA TYR A 322 15.66 10.60 -8.54
C TYR A 322 16.41 9.69 -9.52
N GLY A 323 17.70 9.94 -9.78
CA GLY A 323 18.58 9.01 -10.47
C GLY A 323 18.81 7.71 -9.68
N LYS A 324 18.98 7.78 -8.35
CA LYS A 324 19.04 6.57 -7.51
C LYS A 324 17.79 5.71 -7.63
N LEU A 325 16.61 6.33 -7.55
CA LEU A 325 15.33 5.65 -7.73
C LEU A 325 15.23 5.04 -9.13
N PHE A 326 15.53 5.80 -10.19
CA PHE A 326 15.49 5.32 -11.57
C PHE A 326 16.32 4.05 -11.76
N TYR A 327 17.61 4.07 -11.39
CA TYR A 327 18.47 2.89 -11.55
C TYR A 327 18.08 1.73 -10.63
N TYR A 328 17.65 2.01 -9.40
CA TYR A 328 17.17 0.96 -8.49
C TYR A 328 15.94 0.26 -9.06
N LEU A 329 14.96 1.02 -9.55
CA LEU A 329 13.75 0.45 -10.15
C LEU A 329 14.08 -0.33 -11.42
N ARG A 330 14.96 0.19 -12.28
CA ARG A 330 15.35 -0.51 -13.50
C ARG A 330 15.93 -1.88 -13.19
N ASP A 331 16.87 -1.93 -12.26
CA ASP A 331 17.55 -3.16 -11.88
C ASP A 331 16.62 -4.13 -11.10
N LEU A 332 15.67 -3.60 -10.31
CA LEU A 332 14.61 -4.37 -9.63
C LEU A 332 13.62 -4.98 -10.63
N LEU A 333 13.16 -4.20 -11.61
CA LEU A 333 12.20 -4.62 -12.63
C LEU A 333 12.82 -5.62 -13.62
N VAL A 334 14.12 -5.50 -13.94
CA VAL A 334 14.90 -6.52 -14.66
C VAL A 334 14.95 -7.83 -13.85
N GLN A 335 15.23 -7.77 -12.55
CA GLN A 335 15.23 -8.97 -11.69
C GLN A 335 13.84 -9.61 -11.59
N CYS A 336 12.77 -8.81 -11.50
CA CYS A 336 11.39 -9.28 -11.50
C CYS A 336 11.06 -10.01 -12.81
N GLN A 337 11.40 -9.41 -13.97
CA GLN A 337 11.27 -10.05 -15.28
C GLN A 337 11.98 -11.40 -15.35
N LEU A 338 13.19 -11.51 -14.78
CA LEU A 338 13.96 -12.76 -14.75
C LEU A 338 13.33 -13.82 -13.84
N ARG A 339 12.82 -13.45 -12.65
CA ARG A 339 12.07 -14.39 -11.77
C ARG A 339 10.77 -14.88 -12.42
N LEU A 340 10.03 -13.98 -13.08
CA LEU A 340 8.82 -14.31 -13.84
C LEU A 340 9.07 -15.19 -15.08
N LYS A 341 10.33 -15.51 -15.45
CA LYS A 341 10.62 -16.49 -16.51
C LYS A 341 10.54 -17.93 -16.01
N THR A 342 10.70 -18.15 -14.71
CA THR A 342 10.75 -19.49 -14.11
C THR A 342 9.54 -19.80 -13.24
N LEU A 343 9.06 -18.81 -12.47
CA LEU A 343 7.90 -18.95 -11.58
C LEU A 343 6.61 -19.22 -12.38
N VAL A 344 5.71 -20.00 -11.77
CA VAL A 344 4.31 -20.13 -12.23
C VAL A 344 3.44 -19.14 -11.46
N VAL A 345 2.75 -18.25 -12.17
CA VAL A 345 2.00 -17.13 -11.58
C VAL A 345 0.68 -16.93 -12.32
N ASP A 346 -0.43 -17.13 -11.62
CA ASP A 346 -1.78 -16.81 -12.06
C ASP A 346 -2.22 -15.48 -11.42
N VAL A 347 -2.60 -14.48 -12.23
CA VAL A 347 -3.00 -13.14 -11.77
C VAL A 347 -4.42 -12.78 -12.21
N ASP A 348 -5.32 -12.60 -11.25
CA ASP A 348 -6.63 -11.98 -11.48
C ASP A 348 -6.53 -10.46 -11.20
N LEU A 349 -6.32 -9.66 -12.24
CA LEU A 349 -6.29 -8.20 -12.13
C LEU A 349 -7.69 -7.63 -12.34
N MET A 350 -8.17 -6.81 -11.41
CA MET A 350 -9.46 -6.14 -11.47
C MET A 350 -9.39 -4.70 -10.95
N THR A 351 -10.36 -3.88 -11.36
CA THR A 351 -10.64 -2.58 -10.72
C THR A 351 -12.03 -2.62 -10.14
N SER A 352 -12.13 -2.52 -8.82
CA SER A 352 -13.34 -2.79 -8.03
C SER A 352 -13.83 -4.24 -8.13
N LEU A 353 -13.61 -5.00 -7.06
CA LEU A 353 -14.61 -5.96 -6.60
C LEU A 353 -15.97 -5.23 -6.45
N PRO A 354 -17.12 -5.91 -6.66
CA PRO A 354 -18.41 -5.28 -6.38
C PRO A 354 -18.44 -4.74 -4.95
N LYS A 355 -18.94 -3.50 -4.79
CA LYS A 355 -19.15 -2.84 -3.49
C LYS A 355 -19.81 -3.87 -2.54
N PRO A 356 -19.09 -4.38 -1.52
CA PRO A 356 -18.32 -3.61 -0.54
C PRO A 356 -16.78 -3.64 -0.64
N PHE A 357 -16.17 -4.54 -1.41
CA PHE A 357 -14.79 -4.95 -1.14
C PHE A 357 -13.73 -4.01 -1.72
N VAL A 358 -13.27 -3.05 -0.91
CA VAL A 358 -12.15 -2.15 -1.23
C VAL A 358 -10.95 -2.44 -0.31
N GLY A 359 -9.73 -2.46 -0.86
CA GLY A 359 -8.50 -1.99 -0.21
C GLY A 359 -8.00 -2.65 1.10
N ILE A 360 -7.26 -3.77 1.01
CA ILE A 360 -6.15 -4.07 1.95
C ILE A 360 -5.27 -2.83 2.18
N GLY A 361 -4.72 -2.69 3.39
CA GLY A 361 -3.88 -1.55 3.77
C GLY A 361 -4.68 -0.27 3.98
N ASP A 362 -5.07 0.38 2.88
CA ASP A 362 -5.61 1.74 2.87
C ASP A 362 -7.01 1.86 3.50
N VAL A 363 -7.90 0.89 3.27
CA VAL A 363 -9.26 0.95 3.84
C VAL A 363 -9.24 0.70 5.35
N TRP A 364 -8.10 0.38 5.96
CA TRP A 364 -7.99 0.48 7.40
C TRP A 364 -8.08 1.93 7.90
N ASP A 365 -7.42 2.89 7.25
CA ASP A 365 -7.50 4.31 7.64
C ASP A 365 -8.81 4.96 7.13
N PHE A 366 -9.44 4.43 6.06
CA PHE A 366 -10.72 4.95 5.53
C PHE A 366 -12.00 4.26 6.06
N HIS A 367 -11.98 2.98 6.43
CA HIS A 367 -13.14 2.22 6.95
C HIS A 367 -12.71 0.91 7.64
N PRO A 368 -12.14 0.98 8.86
CA PRO A 368 -11.59 -0.21 9.52
C PRO A 368 -12.64 -1.27 9.88
N LEU A 369 -13.90 -0.89 10.11
CA LEU A 369 -15.00 -1.84 10.36
C LEU A 369 -15.33 -2.66 9.10
N LEU A 370 -15.42 -2.01 7.94
CA LEU A 370 -15.61 -2.68 6.65
C LEU A 370 -14.42 -3.60 6.33
N SER A 371 -13.19 -3.14 6.57
CA SER A 371 -11.97 -3.95 6.40
C SER A 371 -12.05 -5.25 7.21
N LEU A 372 -12.27 -5.17 8.52
CA LEU A 372 -12.36 -6.35 9.39
C LEU A 372 -13.50 -7.29 8.97
N THR A 373 -14.66 -6.73 8.61
CA THR A 373 -15.83 -7.53 8.22
C THR A 373 -15.61 -8.24 6.90
N ALA A 374 -15.11 -7.54 5.88
CA ALA A 374 -14.78 -8.10 4.57
C ALA A 374 -13.74 -9.22 4.67
N PHE A 375 -12.59 -8.96 5.31
CA PHE A 375 -11.48 -9.92 5.33
C PHE A 375 -11.71 -11.12 6.25
N SER A 376 -12.66 -11.07 7.20
CA SER A 376 -13.04 -12.22 8.04
C SER A 376 -13.58 -13.42 7.26
N ARG A 377 -14.08 -13.25 6.03
CA ARG A 377 -14.59 -14.34 5.17
C ARG A 377 -13.63 -14.81 4.06
N VAL A 378 -12.55 -14.07 3.77
CA VAL A 378 -11.60 -14.41 2.69
C VAL A 378 -10.21 -14.80 3.19
N LEU A 379 -9.90 -14.52 4.46
CA LEU A 379 -8.68 -15.03 5.11
C LEU A 379 -8.89 -16.50 5.47
N ALA A 380 -7.96 -17.38 5.07
CA ALA A 380 -7.98 -18.78 5.46
C ALA A 380 -7.87 -18.93 7.00
N HIS A 381 -8.54 -19.94 7.55
CA HIS A 381 -8.47 -20.21 8.99
C HIS A 381 -7.07 -20.73 9.37
N GLN A 382 -6.60 -20.42 10.58
CA GLN A 382 -5.27 -20.85 11.05
C GLN A 382 -5.10 -22.39 11.04
N ASP A 383 -6.20 -23.15 11.14
CA ASP A 383 -6.20 -24.61 11.13
C ASP A 383 -6.08 -25.17 9.69
N GLU A 384 -6.47 -24.38 8.68
CA GLU A 384 -6.23 -24.66 7.25
C GLU A 384 -4.84 -24.19 6.81
N ASN A 385 -4.44 -22.99 7.25
CA ASN A 385 -3.13 -22.40 6.97
C ASN A 385 -2.63 -21.52 8.14
N PRO A 386 -1.70 -22.01 8.98
CA PRO A 386 -1.14 -21.25 10.11
C PRO A 386 -0.18 -20.12 9.71
N ALA A 387 0.18 -20.04 8.43
CA ALA A 387 0.95 -18.97 7.82
C ALA A 387 0.03 -17.82 7.33
N ALA A 388 -1.28 -18.07 7.16
CA ALA A 388 -2.24 -17.06 6.70
C ALA A 388 -2.28 -15.84 7.63
N ALA A 389 -2.18 -14.66 7.02
CA ALA A 389 -2.21 -13.38 7.69
C ALA A 389 -2.92 -12.32 6.85
N LEU A 390 -3.72 -11.48 7.49
CA LEU A 390 -4.21 -10.22 6.92
C LEU A 390 -3.29 -9.10 7.39
N LEU A 391 -2.69 -8.38 6.45
CA LEU A 391 -1.84 -7.22 6.71
C LEU A 391 -2.63 -5.94 6.48
N VAL A 392 -2.64 -5.05 7.47
CA VAL A 392 -3.20 -3.70 7.36
C VAL A 392 -2.28 -2.70 8.04
N HIS A 393 -2.44 -1.40 7.76
CA HIS A 393 -1.60 -0.36 8.34
C HIS A 393 -2.36 0.92 8.67
N THR A 394 -1.78 1.75 9.53
CA THR A 394 -2.35 3.06 9.88
C THR A 394 -1.29 4.09 10.22
N GLY A 395 -1.42 5.31 9.68
CA GLY A 395 -0.63 6.47 10.08
C GLY A 395 -1.13 7.15 11.37
N SER A 396 -2.35 6.84 11.80
CA SER A 396 -3.09 7.57 12.85
C SER A 396 -2.60 7.30 14.28
N THR A 397 -1.91 6.17 14.50
CA THR A 397 -1.55 5.66 15.83
C THR A 397 -0.56 6.52 16.63
N VAL A 398 0.18 7.42 15.98
CA VAL A 398 1.16 8.29 16.65
C VAL A 398 0.64 9.72 16.82
N TYR A 399 -0.26 10.19 15.94
CA TYR A 399 -0.74 11.57 15.90
C TYR A 399 -2.07 11.84 16.60
N HIS A 400 -2.73 10.80 17.14
CA HIS A 400 -4.02 10.94 17.82
C HIS A 400 -3.99 11.84 19.08
N SER A 401 -5.09 12.54 19.32
CA SER A 401 -5.30 13.48 20.45
C SER A 401 -6.12 12.88 21.61
N ASP A 402 -6.05 11.56 21.82
CA ASP A 402 -6.81 10.89 22.88
C ASP A 402 -6.42 11.43 24.28
N PRO A 403 -7.36 11.65 25.21
CA PRO A 403 -7.05 12.18 26.54
C PRO A 403 -5.95 11.40 27.30
N SER A 404 -5.80 10.10 27.02
CA SER A 404 -4.74 9.27 27.59
C SER A 404 -3.32 9.71 27.20
N VAL A 405 -3.10 10.38 26.06
CA VAL A 405 -1.79 10.90 25.61
C VAL A 405 -1.60 12.40 25.84
N ALA A 406 -2.62 13.14 26.31
CA ALA A 406 -2.54 14.60 26.46
C ALA A 406 -1.34 15.09 27.30
N LYS A 407 -1.00 14.40 28.40
CA LYS A 407 0.18 14.70 29.22
C LYS A 407 1.51 14.46 28.50
N ASP A 408 1.56 13.46 27.62
CA ASP A 408 2.75 13.14 26.84
C ASP A 408 2.96 14.19 25.72
N LEU A 409 1.88 14.60 25.06
CA LEU A 409 1.88 15.67 24.06
C LEU A 409 2.27 17.03 24.66
N ALA A 410 1.69 17.42 25.81
CA ALA A 410 2.04 18.67 26.49
C ALA A 410 3.53 18.74 26.86
N LYS A 411 4.10 17.62 27.32
CA LYS A 411 5.54 17.52 27.60
C LYS A 411 6.38 17.64 26.32
N GLU A 412 5.91 17.12 25.19
CA GLU A 412 6.62 17.25 23.91
C GLU A 412 6.63 18.71 23.42
N THR A 413 5.54 19.46 23.61
CA THR A 413 5.49 20.91 23.34
C THR A 413 6.55 21.67 24.12
N GLU A 414 6.83 21.30 25.39
CA GLU A 414 7.93 21.91 26.15
C GLU A 414 9.32 21.61 25.55
N LEU A 415 9.51 20.46 24.91
CA LEU A 415 10.79 20.04 24.29
C LEU A 415 11.09 20.78 22.97
N MET A 416 10.19 21.64 22.48
CA MET A 416 10.46 22.58 21.39
C MET A 416 11.45 23.69 21.82
N SER A 417 11.45 24.06 23.12
CA SER A 417 12.30 25.12 23.69
C SER A 417 13.21 24.64 24.82
N ARG A 418 13.20 23.34 25.16
CA ARG A 418 14.05 22.70 26.18
C ARG A 418 14.86 21.54 25.61
N GLU A 419 16.08 21.35 26.12
CA GLU A 419 16.95 20.24 25.74
C GLU A 419 16.29 18.88 26.00
N THR A 420 16.39 17.98 25.02
CA THR A 420 16.04 16.56 25.19
C THR A 420 17.16 15.76 25.85
N LYS A 421 18.39 16.31 25.87
CA LYS A 421 19.64 15.64 26.27
C LYS A 421 19.96 14.45 25.35
N THR A 422 19.58 14.56 24.08
CA THR A 422 19.84 13.55 23.04
C THR A 422 20.55 14.20 21.85
N VAL A 423 21.01 13.37 20.90
CA VAL A 423 21.64 13.88 19.66
C VAL A 423 20.68 14.73 18.80
N LEU A 424 19.36 14.65 19.04
CA LEU A 424 18.37 15.49 18.40
C LEU A 424 18.62 16.99 18.63
N ASP A 425 19.11 17.39 19.81
CA ASP A 425 19.43 18.80 20.12
C ASP A 425 20.58 19.35 19.26
N VAL A 426 21.36 18.49 18.60
CA VAL A 426 22.38 18.87 17.61
C VAL A 426 21.81 18.86 16.19
N TYR A 427 20.97 17.88 15.84
CA TYR A 427 20.47 17.69 14.47
C TYR A 427 19.24 18.54 14.12
N ALA A 428 18.49 18.93 15.15
CA ALA A 428 17.38 19.87 15.12
C ALA A 428 17.46 20.73 16.41
N PRO A 429 18.23 21.83 16.39
CA PRO A 429 18.48 22.66 17.57
C PRO A 429 17.22 23.25 18.24
N LEU A 430 17.41 23.72 19.47
CA LEU A 430 16.37 24.43 20.21
C LEU A 430 15.98 25.74 19.53
N ARG A 431 14.73 26.14 19.74
CA ARG A 431 14.14 27.32 19.11
C ARG A 431 13.81 28.41 20.14
N PRO A 432 14.09 29.69 19.84
CA PRO A 432 13.50 30.83 20.54
C PRO A 432 11.95 30.81 20.56
N ALA A 433 11.32 31.58 21.45
CA ALA A 433 9.87 31.54 21.67
C ALA A 433 9.04 32.24 20.57
N ASP A 434 9.65 33.16 19.83
CA ASP A 434 9.05 34.15 18.92
C ASP A 434 8.97 33.70 17.44
N VAL A 435 9.65 32.62 17.07
CA VAL A 435 9.67 32.11 15.69
C VAL A 435 8.29 31.59 15.24
N SER A 436 7.97 31.68 13.95
CA SER A 436 6.71 31.14 13.39
C SER A 436 6.69 29.60 13.39
N GLN A 437 5.51 29.00 13.51
CA GLN A 437 5.31 27.54 13.29
C GLN A 437 5.61 27.12 11.84
N HIS A 438 5.61 28.08 10.91
CA HIS A 438 5.93 27.87 9.50
C HIS A 438 7.43 27.97 9.19
N ASP A 439 8.28 28.17 10.21
CA ASP A 439 9.73 28.22 10.02
C ASP A 439 10.32 26.81 9.80
N PRO A 440 11.25 26.62 8.83
CA PRO A 440 11.87 25.33 8.59
C PRO A 440 12.55 24.69 9.81
N GLN A 441 13.11 25.47 10.73
CA GLN A 441 13.73 24.96 11.95
C GLN A 441 12.68 24.47 12.97
N TYR A 442 11.55 25.18 13.11
CA TYR A 442 10.44 24.71 13.93
C TYR A 442 9.92 23.36 13.43
N ILE A 443 9.62 23.27 12.13
CA ILE A 443 9.12 22.05 11.49
C ILE A 443 10.12 20.89 11.64
N ARG A 444 11.42 21.20 11.49
CA ARG A 444 12.49 20.21 11.66
C ARG A 444 12.58 19.69 13.09
N ARG A 445 12.41 20.55 14.10
CA ARG A 445 12.38 20.18 15.52
C ARG A 445 11.14 19.35 15.86
N GLU A 446 9.96 19.77 15.40
CA GLU A 446 8.69 19.08 15.60
C GLU A 446 8.73 17.64 15.06
N LEU A 447 9.10 17.46 13.79
CA LEU A 447 9.27 16.14 13.18
C LEU A 447 10.34 15.30 13.87
N GLY A 448 11.44 15.93 14.30
CA GLY A 448 12.50 15.28 15.04
C GLY A 448 12.05 14.79 16.42
N LEU A 449 11.23 15.54 17.15
CA LEU A 449 10.64 15.10 18.41
C LEU A 449 9.69 13.91 18.19
N VAL A 450 8.88 13.93 17.13
CA VAL A 450 8.06 12.76 16.77
C VAL A 450 8.92 11.53 16.53
N MET A 451 10.10 11.63 15.87
CA MET A 451 10.99 10.48 15.73
C MET A 451 11.47 9.91 17.08
N TRP A 452 11.70 10.76 18.09
CA TRP A 452 12.09 10.34 19.44
C TRP A 452 10.91 9.94 20.35
N ARG A 453 9.66 10.15 19.91
CA ARG A 453 8.44 9.78 20.63
C ARG A 453 8.37 8.25 20.82
N ASN A 454 7.81 7.81 21.95
CA ASN A 454 7.56 6.38 22.18
C ASN A 454 6.32 5.91 21.39
N TRP A 455 6.52 5.56 20.11
CA TRP A 455 5.45 5.16 19.19
C TRP A 455 4.63 3.98 19.70
N ASP A 456 5.27 2.98 20.33
CA ASP A 456 4.54 1.82 20.88
C ASP A 456 3.60 2.20 22.03
N ARG A 457 3.96 3.19 22.86
CA ARG A 457 3.09 3.68 23.94
C ARG A 457 1.89 4.46 23.42
N PHE A 458 2.07 5.24 22.35
CA PHE A 458 0.96 5.93 21.67
C PHE A 458 0.04 4.91 20.98
N ALA A 459 0.59 4.02 20.16
CA ALA A 459 -0.17 2.97 19.48
C ALA A 459 -0.91 2.03 20.46
N ALA A 460 -0.30 1.65 21.58
CA ALA A 460 -0.96 0.84 22.60
C ALA A 460 -2.19 1.56 23.20
N LYS A 461 -2.05 2.85 23.54
CA LYS A 461 -3.18 3.67 24.03
C LYS A 461 -4.26 3.78 22.95
N TYR A 462 -3.88 4.13 21.72
CA TYR A 462 -4.78 4.22 20.58
C TYR A 462 -5.61 2.93 20.38
N PHE A 463 -4.97 1.76 20.27
CA PHE A 463 -5.65 0.48 20.07
C PHE A 463 -6.44 0.00 21.30
N SER A 464 -6.05 0.40 22.51
CA SER A 464 -6.79 0.08 23.74
C SER A 464 -8.08 0.87 23.94
N SER A 465 -8.27 2.00 23.24
CA SER A 465 -9.35 2.96 23.49
C SER A 465 -10.73 2.38 23.13
N PRO A 466 -11.64 2.12 24.10
CA PRO A 466 -12.96 1.56 23.83
C PRO A 466 -13.82 2.46 22.93
N ALA A 467 -13.68 3.78 23.11
CA ALA A 467 -14.39 4.80 22.34
C ALA A 467 -14.07 4.78 20.84
N ARG A 468 -12.99 4.10 20.42
CA ARG A 468 -12.61 3.89 19.02
C ARG A 468 -12.79 2.45 18.55
N TRP A 469 -12.53 1.49 19.43
CA TRP A 469 -12.31 0.10 19.04
C TRP A 469 -13.23 -0.93 19.70
N ALA A 470 -14.17 -0.54 20.55
CA ALA A 470 -15.17 -1.47 21.10
C ALA A 470 -16.28 -1.78 20.08
N LEU A 471 -15.93 -2.11 18.84
CA LEU A 471 -16.87 -2.18 17.69
C LEU A 471 -18.11 -3.03 17.99
N ARG A 472 -17.95 -4.16 18.70
CA ARG A 472 -19.06 -5.04 19.10
C ARG A 472 -20.18 -4.30 19.85
N SER A 473 -19.85 -3.25 20.61
CA SER A 473 -20.80 -2.46 21.39
C SER A 473 -21.87 -1.74 20.56
N LEU A 474 -21.64 -1.58 19.25
CA LEU A 474 -22.62 -1.04 18.31
C LEU A 474 -23.81 -1.97 18.07
N MET A 475 -23.67 -3.27 18.37
CA MET A 475 -24.69 -4.28 18.07
C MET A 475 -24.80 -5.35 19.18
N PRO A 476 -25.90 -5.38 19.95
CA PRO A 476 -26.15 -6.42 20.94
C PRO A 476 -26.63 -7.72 20.26
N LEU A 477 -25.71 -8.44 19.60
CA LEU A 477 -25.98 -9.75 18.99
C LEU A 477 -26.14 -10.84 20.06
N GLY A 478 -27.37 -11.00 20.58
CA GLY A 478 -27.83 -12.14 21.38
C GLY A 478 -27.26 -12.29 22.80
N ASN A 479 -26.11 -11.69 23.11
CA ASN A 479 -25.49 -11.67 24.43
C ASN A 479 -25.26 -10.23 24.90
N PRO A 480 -25.63 -9.87 26.15
CA PRO A 480 -25.29 -8.57 26.71
C PRO A 480 -23.77 -8.46 26.84
N ILE A 481 -23.18 -7.50 26.13
CA ILE A 481 -21.75 -7.21 26.16
C ILE A 481 -21.42 -6.65 27.54
N ARG A 482 -20.79 -7.49 28.38
CA ARG A 482 -20.50 -7.15 29.79
C ARG A 482 -19.41 -6.07 29.95
N GLU A 483 -18.54 -5.92 28.95
CA GLU A 483 -17.43 -4.96 28.96
C GLU A 483 -17.15 -4.43 27.55
N HIS A 484 -16.89 -3.13 27.43
CA HIS A 484 -16.52 -2.46 26.17
C HIS A 484 -15.04 -2.70 25.84
N GLN A 485 -14.71 -3.95 25.53
CA GLN A 485 -13.34 -4.33 25.17
C GLN A 485 -13.03 -3.96 23.72
N SER A 486 -11.78 -3.54 23.47
CA SER A 486 -11.30 -3.25 22.12
C SER A 486 -11.27 -4.52 21.26
N VAL A 487 -11.55 -4.42 19.95
CA VAL A 487 -11.37 -5.52 18.98
C VAL A 487 -9.94 -6.04 18.93
N PHE A 488 -8.94 -5.24 19.33
CA PHE A 488 -7.55 -5.67 19.47
C PHE A 488 -7.32 -6.61 20.68
N GLN A 489 -8.23 -6.62 21.65
CA GLN A 489 -8.20 -7.46 22.85
C GLN A 489 -9.16 -8.65 22.71
N ALA A 490 -10.40 -8.38 22.30
CA ALA A 490 -11.48 -9.37 22.20
C ALA A 490 -11.53 -10.13 20.86
N GLY A 491 -10.82 -9.64 19.83
CA GLY A 491 -11.00 -10.09 18.45
C GLY A 491 -12.34 -9.66 17.85
N PHE A 492 -12.48 -9.78 16.54
CA PHE A 492 -13.68 -9.40 15.79
C PHE A 492 -13.93 -10.37 14.65
N LEU A 493 -15.13 -10.94 14.57
CA LEU A 493 -15.51 -11.92 13.54
C LEU A 493 -14.41 -12.98 13.28
N GLY A 494 -14.00 -13.68 14.35
CA GLY A 494 -12.96 -14.72 14.29
C GLY A 494 -11.52 -14.20 14.12
N LEU A 495 -11.33 -12.96 13.67
CA LEU A 495 -10.01 -12.34 13.53
C LEU A 495 -9.44 -11.96 14.90
N ARG A 496 -8.14 -12.22 15.08
CA ARG A 496 -7.33 -11.73 16.21
C ARG A 496 -6.08 -11.04 15.68
N ALA A 497 -5.74 -9.89 16.27
CA ALA A 497 -4.46 -9.23 16.01
C ALA A 497 -3.32 -10.02 16.68
N ARG A 498 -2.17 -10.13 16.01
CA ARG A 498 -0.98 -10.82 16.53
C ARG A 498 -0.09 -9.82 17.28
N ASP A 499 0.25 -10.13 18.54
CA ASP A 499 1.22 -9.35 19.33
C ASP A 499 2.62 -9.33 18.70
N LYS A 500 2.99 -10.46 18.09
CA LYS A 500 4.24 -10.71 17.38
C LYS A 500 3.92 -11.00 15.92
N HIS A 501 4.34 -10.09 15.05
CA HIS A 501 4.22 -10.25 13.61
C HIS A 501 5.22 -11.27 13.08
N LYS A 502 4.85 -12.01 12.03
CA LYS A 502 5.74 -12.88 11.26
C LYS A 502 6.20 -12.23 9.95
N VAL A 503 5.28 -11.56 9.25
CA VAL A 503 5.49 -11.12 7.85
C VAL A 503 6.14 -9.74 7.79
N VAL A 504 5.58 -8.73 8.47
CA VAL A 504 6.07 -7.35 8.42
C VAL A 504 6.35 -6.81 9.81
N SER A 505 7.46 -6.09 9.99
CA SER A 505 7.72 -5.46 11.30
C SER A 505 6.67 -4.41 11.64
N ARG A 506 6.36 -4.21 12.93
CA ARG A 506 5.33 -3.24 13.38
C ARG A 506 5.63 -1.80 12.98
N TRP A 507 6.90 -1.45 12.80
CA TRP A 507 7.37 -0.10 12.43
C TRP A 507 8.58 -0.19 11.48
N PRO A 508 8.39 -0.49 10.18
CA PRO A 508 9.51 -0.67 9.24
C PRO A 508 10.30 0.63 9.01
N LEU A 509 9.66 1.79 9.22
CA LEU A 509 10.24 3.13 9.03
C LEU A 509 10.61 3.82 10.36
N ARG A 510 10.88 3.06 11.42
CA ARG A 510 11.36 3.61 12.70
C ARG A 510 12.87 3.79 12.71
N LEU A 511 13.33 5.00 13.00
CA LEU A 511 14.75 5.30 13.23
C LEU A 511 15.17 5.07 14.70
N VAL A 512 14.34 5.51 15.65
CA VAL A 512 14.71 5.59 17.07
C VAL A 512 13.95 4.56 17.89
N HIS A 513 14.66 3.49 18.28
CA HIS A 513 14.10 2.39 19.06
C HIS A 513 14.18 2.59 20.59
N SER A 514 15.04 3.50 21.07
CA SER A 514 15.14 3.86 22.49
C SER A 514 15.67 5.29 22.68
N SER A 515 15.48 5.88 23.87
CA SER A 515 16.02 7.21 24.22
C SER A 515 17.54 7.33 24.09
N ASN A 516 18.24 6.20 24.18
CA ASN A 516 19.70 6.13 24.13
C ASN A 516 20.24 5.93 22.70
N ALA A 517 19.35 5.81 21.70
CA ALA A 517 19.77 5.68 20.31
C ALA A 517 20.53 6.92 19.85
N ARG A 518 21.63 6.69 19.12
CA ARG A 518 22.46 7.72 18.51
C ARG A 518 22.59 7.44 17.02
N PRO A 519 21.50 7.61 16.24
CA PRO A 519 21.60 7.55 14.78
C PRO A 519 22.57 8.64 14.31
N SER A 520 23.22 8.41 13.18
CA SER A 520 24.06 9.42 12.53
C SER A 520 23.21 10.56 11.94
N LEU A 521 23.84 11.70 11.67
CA LEU A 521 23.20 12.80 10.95
C LEU A 521 22.75 12.38 9.54
N LEU A 522 23.45 11.43 8.92
CA LEU A 522 23.08 10.88 7.62
C LEU A 522 21.76 10.10 7.71
N GLU A 523 21.64 9.19 8.67
CA GLU A 523 20.39 8.44 8.92
C GLU A 523 19.26 9.38 9.34
N PHE A 524 19.50 10.34 10.24
CA PHE A 524 18.49 11.34 10.61
C PHE A 524 17.98 12.10 9.39
N ASN A 525 18.87 12.59 8.52
CA ASN A 525 18.47 13.28 7.28
C ASN A 525 17.76 12.34 6.27
N ARG A 526 18.15 11.07 6.21
CA ARG A 526 17.52 10.03 5.36
C ARG A 526 16.05 9.84 5.73
N TYR A 527 15.74 9.71 7.02
CA TYR A 527 14.35 9.59 7.51
C TYR A 527 13.62 10.94 7.47
N MET A 528 14.24 12.05 7.87
CA MET A 528 13.60 13.39 7.84
C MET A 528 13.12 13.76 6.44
N SER A 529 13.89 13.40 5.43
CA SER A 529 13.56 13.66 4.03
C SER A 529 12.61 12.62 3.43
N TRP A 530 12.34 11.48 4.07
CA TRP A 530 11.62 10.35 3.46
C TRP A 530 10.26 10.74 2.84
N GLY A 531 9.97 10.20 1.65
CA GLY A 531 9.01 10.76 0.68
C GLY A 531 7.53 10.52 0.96
N ILE A 532 7.08 10.72 2.20
CA ILE A 532 5.67 10.70 2.60
C ILE A 532 5.42 11.96 3.45
N ASP A 533 4.16 12.36 3.65
CA ASP A 533 3.83 13.32 4.71
C ASP A 533 4.18 12.72 6.11
N ALA A 534 3.94 13.49 7.17
CA ALA A 534 4.46 13.11 8.50
C ALA A 534 3.88 11.75 9.00
N THR A 535 2.68 11.39 8.54
CA THR A 535 1.96 10.15 8.90
C THR A 535 2.63 8.87 8.41
N GLY A 536 3.20 8.87 7.19
CA GLY A 536 3.83 7.68 6.61
C GLY A 536 5.17 7.29 7.22
N LEU A 537 5.88 8.24 7.85
CA LEU A 537 7.02 7.91 8.72
C LEU A 537 6.59 7.10 9.94
N THR A 538 5.39 7.37 10.46
CA THR A 538 4.78 6.70 11.62
C THR A 538 3.80 5.61 11.21
N LEU A 539 4.03 4.95 10.06
CA LEU A 539 3.15 3.89 9.58
C LEU A 539 3.22 2.65 10.49
N ARG A 540 2.13 2.38 11.21
CA ARG A 540 1.97 1.20 12.07
C ARG A 540 1.34 0.07 11.27
N TRP A 541 2.09 -1.00 11.03
CA TRP A 541 1.51 -2.24 10.54
C TRP A 541 0.79 -3.00 11.66
N ILE A 542 -0.22 -3.78 11.27
CA ILE A 542 -1.00 -4.69 12.11
C ILE A 542 -1.16 -6.01 11.33
N GLU A 543 -0.82 -7.13 11.96
CA GLU A 543 -0.98 -8.48 11.41
C GLU A 543 -2.14 -9.19 12.10
N TRP A 544 -3.18 -9.58 11.35
CA TRP A 544 -4.35 -10.32 11.84
C TRP A 544 -4.33 -11.77 11.37
N THR A 545 -4.97 -12.66 12.14
CA THR A 545 -5.12 -14.08 11.81
C THR A 545 -6.53 -14.57 12.18
N LEU A 546 -7.11 -15.44 11.36
CA LEU A 546 -8.44 -16.00 11.62
C LEU A 546 -8.28 -17.24 12.52
N SER A 547 -8.82 -17.16 13.74
CA SER A 547 -8.53 -18.11 14.83
C SER A 547 -9.70 -18.34 15.81
N GLY A 548 -10.79 -17.57 15.71
CA GLY A 548 -12.04 -17.86 16.42
C GLY A 548 -12.83 -18.99 15.76
N GLN A 549 -13.82 -19.49 16.50
CA GLN A 549 -14.80 -20.47 16.00
C GLN A 549 -15.62 -19.91 14.84
N ASP A 550 -16.16 -20.82 14.01
CA ASP A 550 -16.99 -20.50 12.85
C ASP A 550 -18.08 -19.48 13.19
N LEU A 551 -18.19 -18.46 12.34
CA LEU A 551 -19.15 -17.39 12.51
C LEU A 551 -20.56 -17.89 12.20
N PRO A 552 -21.56 -17.64 13.07
CA PRO A 552 -22.96 -17.78 12.68
C PRO A 552 -23.18 -16.93 11.42
N GLU A 553 -23.67 -17.56 10.36
CA GLU A 553 -23.68 -16.95 9.02
C GLU A 553 -24.41 -15.59 9.00
N ASN A 554 -25.50 -15.51 9.78
CA ASN A 554 -26.32 -14.31 10.02
C ASN A 554 -25.55 -13.13 10.65
N ASP A 555 -24.63 -13.39 11.58
CA ASP A 555 -23.88 -12.33 12.26
C ASP A 555 -23.03 -11.56 11.25
N TRP A 556 -22.35 -12.27 10.32
CA TRP A 556 -21.52 -11.65 9.31
C TRP A 556 -22.33 -10.77 8.35
N TYR A 557 -23.47 -11.26 7.85
CA TYR A 557 -24.33 -10.46 6.96
C TYR A 557 -24.83 -9.20 7.65
N THR A 558 -25.16 -9.29 8.95
CA THR A 558 -25.60 -8.16 9.74
C THR A 558 -24.49 -7.12 9.94
N TRP A 559 -23.26 -7.55 10.27
CA TRP A 559 -22.10 -6.65 10.35
C TRP A 559 -21.73 -6.04 8.99
N MET A 560 -21.86 -6.79 7.89
CA MET A 560 -21.56 -6.28 6.55
C MET A 560 -22.56 -5.20 6.13
N HIS A 561 -23.86 -5.43 6.39
CA HIS A 561 -24.90 -4.42 6.19
C HIS A 561 -24.63 -3.15 7.03
N PHE A 562 -24.34 -3.33 8.32
CA PHE A 562 -24.01 -2.22 9.22
C PHE A 562 -22.79 -1.41 8.73
N ALA A 563 -21.74 -2.09 8.27
CA ALA A 563 -20.53 -1.46 7.75
C ALA A 563 -20.75 -0.73 6.41
N LEU A 564 -21.67 -1.22 5.58
CA LEU A 564 -22.06 -0.59 4.32
C LEU A 564 -22.90 0.68 4.51
N GLU A 565 -23.81 0.68 5.48
CA GLU A 565 -24.74 1.80 5.72
C GLU A 565 -24.12 2.97 6.47
N ARG A 566 -23.04 2.74 7.23
CA ARG A 566 -22.42 3.74 8.10
C ARG A 566 -21.03 4.15 7.64
N SER A 567 -20.78 5.45 7.66
CA SER A 567 -19.45 6.02 7.55
C SER A 567 -18.64 5.81 8.84
N PRO A 568 -17.30 5.90 8.77
CA PRO A 568 -16.43 5.84 9.95
C PRO A 568 -16.78 6.86 11.02
N GLU A 569 -17.12 8.08 10.61
CA GLU A 569 -17.48 9.18 11.50
C GLU A 569 -18.79 8.91 12.23
N GLN A 570 -19.75 8.26 11.57
CA GLN A 570 -21.04 7.89 12.16
C GLN A 570 -20.83 6.84 13.26
N TYR A 571 -20.25 5.68 12.95
CA TYR A 571 -20.10 4.63 13.96
C TYR A 571 -19.08 5.01 15.06
N THR A 572 -18.09 5.88 14.77
CA THR A 572 -17.17 6.38 15.80
C THR A 572 -17.90 7.28 16.81
N ARG A 573 -18.84 8.14 16.36
CA ARG A 573 -19.69 8.92 17.27
C ARG A 573 -20.60 8.03 18.09
N GLU A 574 -21.24 7.04 17.48
CA GLU A 574 -22.09 6.04 18.17
C GLU A 574 -21.28 5.31 19.28
N LEU A 575 -20.02 4.94 19.03
CA LEU A 575 -19.11 4.36 20.04
C LEU A 575 -18.75 5.35 21.16
N GLU A 576 -18.38 6.58 20.81
CA GLU A 576 -18.05 7.63 21.80
C GLU A 576 -19.24 7.95 22.71
N GLU A 577 -20.47 7.97 22.17
CA GLU A 577 -21.71 8.16 22.91
C GLU A 577 -22.03 6.96 23.80
N THR A 578 -21.94 5.74 23.27
CA THR A 578 -22.15 4.49 24.03
C THR A 578 -21.22 4.40 25.23
N VAL A 579 -19.92 4.64 25.03
CA VAL A 579 -18.91 4.61 26.11
C VAL A 579 -19.09 5.77 27.10
N ARG A 580 -19.63 6.92 26.67
CA ARG A 580 -19.91 8.07 27.54
C ARG A 580 -21.18 7.88 28.39
N GLY A 581 -22.27 7.39 27.80
CA GLY A 581 -23.53 7.13 28.50
C GLY A 581 -23.36 6.14 29.64
N LEU A 582 -22.50 5.13 29.45
CA LEU A 582 -22.20 4.14 30.49
C LEU A 582 -21.25 4.65 31.58
N LYS A 583 -20.35 5.60 31.28
CA LYS A 583 -19.61 6.32 32.33
C LYS A 583 -20.53 7.19 33.20
N ALA A 584 -21.58 7.76 32.61
CA ALA A 584 -22.60 8.48 33.38
C ALA A 584 -23.47 7.53 34.22
N ALA A 585 -23.89 6.39 33.65
CA ALA A 585 -24.67 5.37 34.38
C ALA A 585 -23.88 4.68 35.51
N GLY A 586 -22.57 4.45 35.31
CA GLY A 586 -21.65 3.92 36.31
C GLY A 586 -21.08 4.96 37.29
N GLY A 587 -21.48 6.23 37.19
CA GLY A 587 -20.97 7.34 38.01
C GLY A 587 -21.56 7.41 39.43
N GLY A 588 -22.47 6.49 39.80
CA GLY A 588 -23.04 6.40 41.14
C GLY A 588 -22.13 5.64 42.11
N SER A 589 -21.23 6.37 42.80
CA SER A 589 -20.31 5.89 43.85
C SER A 589 -19.25 4.85 43.41
N GLY A 590 -17.98 5.27 43.35
CA GLY A 590 -16.86 4.39 42.98
C GLY A 590 -15.45 4.96 43.10
N GLU A 591 -15.27 6.21 43.57
CA GLU A 591 -13.95 6.74 43.89
C GLU A 591 -13.46 6.20 45.24
N ASP A 592 -12.71 5.08 45.24
CA ASP A 592 -11.57 4.88 46.17
C ASP A 592 -10.72 3.60 45.92
N VAL A 593 -11.19 2.62 45.15
CA VAL A 593 -10.64 1.23 45.25
C VAL A 593 -9.39 0.96 44.37
N THR A 594 -9.04 1.80 43.40
CA THR A 594 -7.97 1.49 42.43
C THR A 594 -6.53 1.76 42.91
N ASN A 595 -6.31 2.25 44.13
CA ASN A 595 -4.96 2.59 44.64
C ASN A 595 -4.41 1.68 45.76
N ARG A 596 -5.05 0.54 46.05
CA ARG A 596 -4.52 -0.49 46.97
C ARG A 596 -4.75 -1.93 46.45
N ARG A 597 -3.93 -2.34 45.47
CA ARG A 597 -3.63 -3.77 45.16
C ARG A 597 -2.51 -3.94 44.13
N VAL A 598 -1.31 -3.48 44.48
CA VAL A 598 -0.04 -3.86 43.81
C VAL A 598 0.99 -4.42 44.80
N GLU A 599 0.76 -4.26 46.10
CA GLU A 599 1.54 -4.91 47.17
C GLU A 599 0.62 -5.84 47.98
N GLU A 600 1.23 -6.81 48.68
CA GLU A 600 0.60 -7.95 49.38
C GLU A 600 0.10 -9.10 48.48
N GLY A 601 1.06 -9.76 47.82
CA GLY A 601 0.98 -11.20 47.64
C GLY A 601 1.65 -11.92 48.81
N MET A 602 0.88 -12.57 49.68
CA MET A 602 1.24 -13.71 50.56
C MET A 602 0.08 -13.98 51.54
N GLY A 603 -0.27 -15.25 51.80
CA GLY A 603 -1.15 -15.61 52.93
C GLY A 603 -2.46 -16.34 52.59
N ASN A 604 -2.36 -17.65 52.35
CA ASN A 604 -3.14 -18.72 52.98
C ASN A 604 -4.67 -18.58 53.29
N LEU A 605 -5.37 -19.61 52.80
CA LEU A 605 -6.31 -20.48 53.55
C LEU A 605 -7.76 -20.01 53.87
N ASN A 606 -8.68 -20.69 53.16
CA ASN A 606 -9.78 -21.51 53.70
C ASN A 606 -11.08 -20.90 54.27
N LEU A 607 -12.18 -21.60 53.90
CA LEU A 607 -13.47 -21.76 54.59
C LEU A 607 -14.36 -20.49 54.75
N GLY A 608 -15.67 -20.51 54.49
CA GLY A 608 -16.53 -21.56 53.93
C GLY A 608 -18.02 -21.22 54.08
N THR A 609 -18.88 -22.01 53.41
CA THR A 609 -20.30 -22.25 53.75
C THR A 609 -21.36 -21.11 53.83
N ARG A 610 -22.35 -21.22 52.92
CA ARG A 610 -23.79 -21.48 53.21
C ARG A 610 -24.79 -20.31 53.44
N ALA A 611 -25.37 -19.85 52.33
CA ALA A 611 -26.78 -20.02 51.89
C ALA A 611 -28.01 -19.39 52.60
N LYS A 612 -29.05 -19.19 51.76
CA LYS A 612 -30.55 -19.14 51.96
C LYS A 612 -31.28 -17.80 52.14
N GLY A 613 -32.50 -17.76 51.55
CA GLY A 613 -33.58 -16.76 51.69
C GLY A 613 -33.79 -15.95 50.40
N ALA A 614 -34.85 -16.07 49.58
CA ALA A 614 -36.32 -16.12 49.82
C ALA A 614 -36.85 -14.76 50.36
N THR A 615 -37.94 -14.15 49.88
CA THR A 615 -38.99 -14.51 48.88
C THR A 615 -39.88 -13.27 48.64
N GLU A 616 -40.55 -13.18 47.47
CA GLU A 616 -41.89 -12.52 47.30
C GLU A 616 -42.00 -10.98 47.59
N ASN A 617 -43.04 -10.22 47.18
CA ASN A 617 -44.19 -10.48 46.30
C ASN A 617 -44.71 -9.15 45.66
N SER A 618 -45.75 -9.30 44.83
CA SER A 618 -46.87 -8.36 44.60
C SER A 618 -46.94 -7.57 43.27
N SER A 619 -48.10 -7.75 42.65
CA SER A 619 -48.60 -7.20 41.40
C SER A 619 -49.49 -5.98 41.60
N HIS A 620 -49.66 -5.17 40.55
CA HIS A 620 -50.94 -4.51 40.29
C HIS A 620 -51.29 -4.56 38.78
N THR A 621 -52.57 -4.78 38.49
CA THR A 621 -53.20 -4.97 37.18
C THR A 621 -54.10 -3.78 36.80
N VAL A 622 -54.94 -3.96 35.76
CA VAL A 622 -56.04 -3.10 35.23
C VAL A 622 -55.63 -2.21 34.04
N ASP A 623 -56.41 -2.07 32.95
CA ASP A 623 -57.21 -2.98 32.07
C ASP A 623 -57.90 -2.12 30.97
N PHE A 624 -58.53 -2.77 29.97
CA PHE A 624 -59.36 -2.23 28.85
C PHE A 624 -58.61 -1.50 27.69
N ALA A 625 -58.66 -1.93 26.41
CA ALA A 625 -59.77 -2.24 25.47
C ALA A 625 -60.32 -0.97 24.77
N ASP A 626 -60.75 -0.90 23.49
CA ASP A 626 -61.09 -1.84 22.38
C ASP A 626 -60.49 -1.27 21.06
N ASP A 627 -60.06 -1.99 20.00
CA ASP A 627 -60.69 -2.93 19.02
C ASP A 627 -61.36 -2.25 17.77
N VAL A 628 -61.50 -3.03 16.68
CA VAL A 628 -62.08 -2.75 15.34
C VAL A 628 -61.17 -1.98 14.34
N GLY A 629 -60.90 -2.47 13.11
CA GLY A 629 -61.23 -3.76 12.48
C GLY A 629 -61.05 -3.74 10.94
N SER A 630 -61.00 -4.95 10.33
CA SER A 630 -61.23 -5.33 8.91
C SER A 630 -60.37 -4.75 7.77
N ASP A 631 -60.15 -5.42 6.62
CA ASP A 631 -60.15 -6.86 6.27
C ASP A 631 -59.50 -7.08 4.86
N GLU A 632 -59.10 -8.34 4.58
CA GLU A 632 -59.03 -8.98 3.25
C GLU A 632 -58.07 -8.39 2.15
N GLU A 633 -57.62 -9.12 1.12
CA GLU A 633 -57.99 -10.46 0.60
C GLU A 633 -56.77 -11.25 0.05
N GLN A 634 -57.02 -12.47 -0.41
CA GLN A 634 -56.04 -13.51 -0.75
C GLN A 634 -55.60 -13.51 -2.23
N THR A 635 -54.48 -14.18 -2.54
CA THR A 635 -54.50 -15.27 -3.54
C THR A 635 -53.24 -16.15 -3.48
N THR A 636 -53.43 -17.47 -3.61
CA THR A 636 -52.36 -18.48 -3.61
C THR A 636 -52.37 -19.26 -4.93
N VAL A 637 -51.19 -19.59 -5.47
CA VAL A 637 -51.00 -20.82 -6.28
C VAL A 637 -49.60 -21.39 -5.99
N ALA A 638 -49.53 -22.70 -5.78
CA ALA A 638 -48.28 -23.43 -5.52
C ALA A 638 -47.79 -24.21 -6.75
N GLY A 639 -46.47 -24.42 -6.85
CA GLY A 639 -45.84 -25.30 -7.84
C GLY A 639 -44.57 -25.95 -7.29
N LYS A 640 -44.64 -27.25 -6.96
CA LYS A 640 -43.51 -28.04 -6.44
C LYS A 640 -42.72 -28.68 -7.59
N THR A 641 -41.39 -28.67 -7.49
CA THR A 641 -40.42 -29.78 -7.70
C THR A 641 -39.00 -29.18 -7.70
N ALA A 642 -37.89 -29.74 -7.21
CA ALA A 642 -37.46 -30.97 -6.53
C ALA A 642 -36.16 -31.50 -7.21
N SER A 643 -35.06 -31.44 -6.44
CA SER A 643 -33.96 -32.43 -6.42
C SER A 643 -32.81 -32.39 -7.45
N ALA A 644 -31.64 -32.79 -6.92
CA ALA A 644 -30.37 -33.18 -7.55
C ALA A 644 -29.54 -32.09 -8.29
N GLY A 645 -28.24 -31.92 -8.07
CA GLY A 645 -27.27 -32.69 -7.27
C GLY A 645 -26.42 -33.64 -8.13
N GLY A 646 -25.20 -33.22 -8.47
CA GLY A 646 -24.29 -34.03 -9.29
C GLY A 646 -22.89 -33.43 -9.47
N ARG A 647 -21.93 -33.86 -8.63
CA ARG A 647 -20.49 -33.68 -8.90
C ARG A 647 -20.05 -34.61 -10.04
N ARG A 648 -19.14 -34.19 -10.91
CA ARG A 648 -18.18 -35.12 -11.55
C ARG A 648 -16.89 -34.45 -12.01
N ALA A 649 -15.79 -35.17 -11.81
CA ALA A 649 -14.42 -34.79 -12.16
C ALA A 649 -14.10 -35.16 -13.64
N PRO A 650 -12.95 -34.77 -14.20
CA PRO A 650 -12.76 -34.70 -15.65
C PRO A 650 -12.46 -36.06 -16.31
N GLY A 651 -12.96 -36.22 -17.54
CA GLY A 651 -12.69 -37.38 -18.39
C GLY A 651 -11.41 -37.22 -19.21
N ARG A 652 -10.48 -38.14 -19.03
CA ARG A 652 -9.29 -38.33 -19.89
C ARG A 652 -9.70 -39.15 -21.11
N VAL A 653 -9.42 -38.67 -22.32
CA VAL A 653 -9.55 -39.47 -23.56
C VAL A 653 -8.25 -39.43 -24.34
N SER A 654 -7.79 -40.62 -24.72
CA SER A 654 -6.62 -40.87 -25.55
C SER A 654 -7.00 -41.83 -26.67
N THR A 655 -6.69 -41.49 -27.92
CA THR A 655 -6.47 -42.34 -29.11
C THR A 655 -6.26 -41.36 -30.28
N SER A 656 -5.13 -41.31 -30.99
CA SER A 656 -4.61 -42.30 -31.96
C SER A 656 -5.56 -42.49 -33.16
N ASP A 657 -5.14 -42.53 -34.43
CA ASP A 657 -3.79 -42.71 -34.97
C ASP A 657 -3.75 -42.41 -36.51
N LYS A 658 -2.54 -42.39 -37.08
CA LYS A 658 -2.18 -42.55 -38.53
C LYS A 658 -2.51 -41.40 -39.52
N GLY A 659 -1.59 -41.01 -40.42
CA GLY A 659 -0.16 -41.39 -40.51
C GLY A 659 0.49 -41.10 -41.88
N SER A 660 1.82 -41.32 -41.96
CA SER A 660 2.68 -41.49 -43.19
C SER A 660 2.77 -40.30 -44.18
N HIS A 661 3.86 -39.96 -44.89
CA HIS A 661 5.26 -40.41 -45.13
C HIS A 661 6.11 -39.12 -45.42
N THR A 662 7.45 -39.02 -45.49
CA THR A 662 8.67 -39.87 -45.32
C THR A 662 9.82 -38.93 -44.84
N VAL A 663 10.83 -39.37 -44.08
CA VAL A 663 12.19 -39.83 -44.49
C VAL A 663 12.88 -38.94 -45.53
N ASP A 664 13.95 -38.26 -45.11
CA ASP A 664 15.32 -38.52 -45.58
C ASP A 664 16.35 -38.17 -44.48
N VAL A 665 17.52 -38.80 -44.57
CA VAL A 665 18.64 -38.77 -43.61
C VAL A 665 19.90 -38.38 -44.38
N ASP A 666 20.83 -37.67 -43.72
CA ASP A 666 22.31 -37.70 -43.85
C ASP A 666 22.90 -36.32 -43.46
N GLU A 667 24.16 -36.15 -43.05
CA GLU A 667 25.05 -36.85 -42.09
C GLU A 667 26.28 -35.90 -41.85
N VAL A 668 27.22 -36.23 -40.94
CA VAL A 668 28.63 -35.72 -40.88
C VAL A 668 28.83 -34.22 -40.49
N SER A 669 29.19 -33.93 -39.22
CA SER A 669 30.53 -33.58 -38.67
C SER A 669 30.86 -32.06 -38.75
N GLU A 670 31.78 -31.42 -38.00
CA GLU A 670 32.77 -31.79 -36.96
C GLU A 670 33.20 -30.51 -36.19
N GLU A 671 33.70 -30.64 -34.94
CA GLU A 671 34.65 -29.72 -34.25
C GLU A 671 34.31 -28.19 -34.10
N GLU A 672 34.86 -27.38 -33.18
CA GLU A 672 35.87 -27.60 -32.13
C GLU A 672 35.61 -26.76 -30.85
N GLU A 673 36.21 -27.27 -29.79
CA GLU A 673 36.34 -26.88 -28.39
C GLU A 673 36.84 -25.45 -28.04
N ASN A 674 36.29 -24.84 -26.96
CA ASN A 674 37.14 -24.28 -25.88
C ASN A 674 36.39 -23.91 -24.57
N GLN A 675 36.84 -24.47 -23.44
CA GLN A 675 36.54 -24.01 -22.07
C GLN A 675 37.82 -23.94 -21.24
N PRO A 676 38.09 -22.84 -20.49
CA PRO A 676 39.14 -22.83 -19.48
C PRO A 676 38.65 -23.39 -18.13
N ARG A 677 39.40 -24.36 -17.59
CA ARG A 677 39.08 -25.11 -16.36
C ARG A 677 39.23 -24.29 -15.06
N LYS A 678 38.36 -24.60 -14.09
CA LYS A 678 38.46 -24.23 -12.66
C LYS A 678 39.81 -24.69 -12.06
N LYS A 679 40.45 -23.85 -11.23
CA LYS A 679 41.45 -24.29 -10.23
C LYS A 679 40.91 -24.10 -8.81
N SER A 680 40.88 -25.18 -8.05
CA SER A 680 40.61 -25.18 -6.61
C SER A 680 41.86 -25.63 -5.84
N LYS A 681 42.19 -25.02 -4.70
CA LYS A 681 43.11 -25.62 -3.71
C LYS A 681 42.97 -25.07 -2.29
N LYS A 682 42.30 -25.87 -1.46
CA LYS A 682 42.46 -26.13 -0.01
C LYS A 682 43.04 -25.05 0.94
N LYS A 683 42.19 -24.71 1.92
CA LYS A 683 42.45 -24.50 3.36
C LYS A 683 43.87 -24.86 3.90
N LYS A 684 44.40 -23.99 4.77
CA LYS A 684 45.29 -24.37 5.90
C LYS A 684 44.82 -23.63 7.16
N LYS A 685 44.87 -24.29 8.34
CA LYS A 685 44.36 -23.77 9.63
C LYS A 685 45.33 -24.17 10.76
N LYS A 686 45.94 -23.19 11.45
CA LYS A 686 46.58 -23.23 12.79
C LYS A 686 47.02 -21.78 13.09
N LYS A 687 46.48 -21.09 14.12
CA LYS A 687 46.86 -21.14 15.55
C LYS A 687 48.35 -20.90 15.82
N SER A 688 48.70 -19.68 16.28
CA SER A 688 49.30 -19.45 17.61
C SER A 688 49.53 -17.96 17.90
N LYS A 689 49.23 -17.57 19.15
CA LYS A 689 49.76 -16.46 19.98
C LYS A 689 50.58 -15.32 19.32
N GLY A 690 50.15 -14.11 19.64
CA GLY A 690 50.82 -12.82 19.47
C GLY A 690 49.91 -11.77 20.09
#